data_AF-A0A813LBR1-F1
#
_entry.id   AF-A0A813LBR1-F1
#
_cell.length_a   1.000
_cell.length_b   1.000
_cell.length_c   1.000
_cell.angle_alpha   90.00
_cell.angle_beta   90.00
_cell.angle_gamma   90.00
#
_symmetry.space_group_name_H-M   'P 1'
#
loop_
_entity.id
_entity.type
_entity.pdbx_description
1 polymer ?
#
loop_
_entity_poly.entity_id
_entity_poly.type
_entity_poly.pdbx_seq_one_letter_code
_entity_poly.pdbx_strand_id
1 'polypeptide(L)'
;MSGLPWKLTEFVNLLNERRETQISRQRAEYLLSLVSRIVGLGARCNFKAFIDKLFLNQANINFVGLLEQLFDLSAGAVRRGMDAQKELQLSVAEFEQHTTLLKEAFPYQGEIQVAEQRGISLQQLVRVERFAEAHCHTWHDVRAARAVGKKLDMATLSLYQLSPWCIKPATIWRNCAMVELFSGSPRRPNWFCSHWWGEPLQDFVACIGRHCDVRQLCNQSTYYWVCAYANRQHALSQELSDDPKQTSFYKAMCQAEGLLLILDNVGPAMPFTRVWCAYELFMALIDTTREKPPLLLDTVAHTQAGTFVLTDGLTDAEALVRDAGFPKDSEAFRTLRELCFPIHIMEKGLNLELQKAEASQEADRRHILNAVVGQPLDAEPLREHAKYDEVNIRLRSKFALACLRPAILTGSARRISVAISRALRADRWRRQLDLDIDKLPIAFRVFVAFRVFVASLPDNLSHLSLTWSDFATDLHLAALASKLARSLQQLQLGFGGCSQLTDAGVAALANKLPSGLQQLELNLCDCSQLTDAGVAALANQLPSSLQQLTLNVSRCNQLTDAGMAALADKLPSGLQQLTLIFELCSALQCAAWAGKLQLGFGGCSQLTDAGVAALADKLPSGLQQLTLNFQECQLLTDAGVAALANKLPSGMQQLTLIFWYCKQLTDAGVAALANKLPSGLQQLTLNFQSCELLTDAGVVALANQLPSGVQQLTLRFFGCRQVSASAWHAKNSPKPLRAWVAFWVVGEAEIPAGRAAVEPAAPWFGQEVTPASPVPFAKVSPGEPAPVPALPACSEGEEAAEVSDDGESTEGLADGADGGKLEFAYDLSRDLLREQPSSFEALCSALGCATGLGKLQLNFQCCELLTDAGVAAFADKLPSSLQQLGLDFQRCEQFTDAGVAALADKLPSGVRQLGLIFWSCEQLTDAGVALLANKLPSSLQQLGLNFQECQLLTDASMAALANKLPSGVQQLGLDFGSCEQLTDACLVALAGKLPSGLQELRLNFKSCELLTDAGVAALAGKLPSGLQQLTLNFKSCELLTDAGVVALADKLPSGLQSLTVNFKLSQVSESALNGKLRSPELLRAWAASRPVPGSEQWLLDQEASKFLNSFCLCSG
;
A
#
# COMPACT_ATOMS: atom_id res chain seq x y z
N MET A 1 -43.38 -13.06 49.13
CA MET A 1 -41.97 -13.32 49.54
C MET A 1 -41.51 -12.53 50.77
N SER A 2 -42.23 -11.49 51.21
CA SER A 2 -41.84 -10.55 52.30
C SER A 2 -41.47 -11.15 53.66
N GLY A 3 -41.82 -12.40 53.97
CA GLY A 3 -41.51 -13.06 55.24
C GLY A 3 -40.43 -14.14 55.19
N LEU A 4 -39.77 -14.40 54.05
CA LEU A 4 -38.78 -15.49 53.94
C LEU A 4 -37.48 -15.25 54.74
N PRO A 5 -36.84 -14.07 54.72
CA PRO A 5 -35.52 -13.90 55.35
C PRO A 5 -35.51 -14.28 56.84
N TRP A 6 -36.51 -13.83 57.60
CA TRP A 6 -36.64 -14.11 59.03
C TRP A 6 -36.79 -15.61 59.33
N LYS A 7 -37.59 -16.34 58.53
CA LYS A 7 -37.78 -17.79 58.71
C LYS A 7 -36.55 -18.63 58.33
N LEU A 8 -35.68 -18.13 57.44
CA LEU A 8 -34.38 -18.77 57.21
C LEU A 8 -33.38 -18.46 58.32
N THR A 9 -33.40 -17.26 58.91
CA THR A 9 -32.57 -16.96 60.09
C THR A 9 -32.96 -17.82 61.29
N GLU A 10 -34.26 -18.00 61.57
CA GLU A 10 -34.74 -18.99 62.55
C GLU A 10 -34.21 -20.39 62.24
N PHE A 11 -34.27 -20.83 60.98
CA PHE A 11 -33.83 -22.16 60.56
C PHE A 11 -32.32 -22.40 60.71
N VAL A 12 -31.48 -21.41 60.37
CA VAL A 12 -30.02 -21.48 60.56
C VAL A 12 -29.67 -21.49 62.05
N ASN A 13 -30.35 -20.68 62.87
CA ASN A 13 -30.20 -20.73 64.33
C ASN A 13 -30.57 -22.12 64.89
N LEU A 14 -31.66 -22.73 64.39
CA LEU A 14 -32.10 -24.07 64.79
C LEU A 14 -31.11 -25.19 64.41
N LEU A 15 -30.30 -24.99 63.37
CA LEU A 15 -29.18 -25.89 63.04
C LEU A 15 -27.98 -25.65 63.96
N ASN A 16 -27.66 -24.40 64.26
CA ASN A 16 -26.57 -24.01 65.15
C ASN A 16 -26.80 -24.48 66.61
N GLU A 17 -28.00 -24.29 67.15
CA GLU A 17 -28.40 -24.75 68.50
C GLU A 17 -28.26 -26.27 68.66
N ARG A 18 -28.51 -27.03 67.59
CA ARG A 18 -28.47 -28.50 67.61
C ARG A 18 -27.05 -29.08 67.54
N ARG A 19 -26.04 -28.29 67.18
CA ARG A 19 -24.64 -28.74 66.97
C ARG A 19 -24.52 -30.03 66.12
N GLU A 20 -25.36 -30.20 65.08
CA GLU A 20 -25.23 -31.33 64.14
C GLU A 20 -23.99 -31.14 63.25
N THR A 21 -22.79 -31.43 63.78
CA THR A 21 -21.51 -31.33 63.06
C THR A 21 -21.34 -32.38 61.94
N GLN A 22 -22.29 -33.32 61.82
CA GLN A 22 -22.37 -34.28 60.71
C GLN A 22 -23.82 -34.37 60.22
N ILE A 23 -24.11 -33.66 59.13
CA ILE A 23 -25.38 -33.74 58.41
C ILE A 23 -25.29 -34.88 57.39
N SER A 24 -26.27 -35.78 57.36
CA SER A 24 -26.28 -36.88 56.38
C SER A 24 -26.39 -36.37 54.94
N ARG A 25 -25.77 -37.08 53.99
CA ARG A 25 -25.74 -36.68 52.57
C ARG A 25 -27.13 -36.34 52.00
N GLN A 26 -28.16 -37.15 52.31
CA GLN A 26 -29.55 -36.87 51.90
C GLN A 26 -30.11 -35.58 52.52
N ARG A 27 -29.82 -35.26 53.79
CA ARG A 27 -30.21 -33.98 54.38
C ARG A 27 -29.50 -32.82 53.69
N ALA A 28 -28.19 -32.93 53.42
CA ALA A 28 -27.43 -31.89 52.74
C ALA A 28 -27.93 -31.64 51.29
N GLU A 29 -28.21 -32.71 50.53
CA GLU A 29 -28.82 -32.64 49.20
C GLU A 29 -30.24 -32.02 49.24
N TYR A 30 -31.06 -32.34 50.26
CA TYR A 30 -32.38 -31.73 50.46
C TYR A 30 -32.31 -30.24 50.80
N LEU A 31 -31.40 -29.83 51.69
CA LEU A 31 -31.22 -28.43 52.08
C LEU A 31 -30.67 -27.58 50.92
N LEU A 32 -29.72 -28.10 50.13
CA LEU A 32 -29.24 -27.43 48.93
C LEU A 32 -30.30 -27.35 47.83
N SER A 33 -31.18 -28.36 47.70
CA SER A 33 -32.37 -28.29 46.84
C SER A 33 -33.32 -27.17 47.29
N LEU A 34 -33.52 -27.00 48.60
CA LEU A 34 -34.35 -25.93 49.16
C LEU A 34 -33.73 -24.54 48.90
N VAL A 35 -32.44 -24.36 49.19
CA VAL A 35 -31.71 -23.10 48.95
C VAL A 35 -31.63 -22.76 47.46
N SER A 36 -31.41 -23.75 46.58
CA SER A 36 -31.42 -23.56 45.12
C SER A 36 -32.76 -23.00 44.61
N ARG A 37 -33.88 -23.49 45.18
CA ARG A 37 -35.24 -22.98 44.88
C ARG A 37 -35.46 -21.57 45.45
N ILE A 38 -34.95 -21.28 46.64
CA ILE A 38 -35.12 -19.97 47.32
C ILE A 38 -34.30 -18.86 46.66
N VAL A 39 -33.09 -19.17 46.18
CA VAL A 39 -32.16 -18.20 45.56
C VAL A 39 -32.32 -18.14 44.03
N GLY A 40 -33.26 -18.90 43.45
CA GLY A 40 -33.51 -18.93 42.00
C GLY A 40 -32.34 -19.53 41.18
N LEU A 41 -31.49 -20.34 41.81
CA LEU A 41 -30.33 -20.98 41.17
C LEU A 41 -30.78 -22.23 40.39
N GLY A 42 -31.54 -22.01 39.32
CA GLY A 42 -32.05 -23.05 38.43
C GLY A 42 -30.94 -23.79 37.69
N ALA A 43 -30.89 -25.11 37.89
CA ALA A 43 -30.28 -26.12 37.00
C ALA A 43 -28.80 -26.03 36.57
N ARG A 44 -28.02 -25.00 36.95
CA ARG A 44 -26.61 -24.84 36.50
C ARG A 44 -25.52 -24.96 37.56
N CYS A 45 -25.86 -25.01 38.85
CA CYS A 45 -24.89 -25.41 39.89
C CYS A 45 -24.98 -26.93 40.08
N ASN A 46 -23.93 -27.67 39.71
CA ASN A 46 -23.87 -29.12 39.94
C ASN A 46 -23.55 -29.41 41.43
N PHE A 47 -24.51 -29.10 42.30
CA PHE A 47 -24.41 -29.34 43.74
C PHE A 47 -24.20 -30.82 44.08
N LYS A 48 -24.59 -31.74 43.19
CA LYS A 48 -24.25 -33.17 43.33
C LYS A 48 -22.74 -33.40 43.28
N ALA A 49 -22.05 -32.87 42.28
CA ALA A 49 -20.58 -32.95 42.20
C ALA A 49 -19.86 -32.19 43.33
N PHE A 50 -20.48 -31.14 43.90
CA PHE A 50 -19.99 -30.45 45.09
C PHE A 50 -20.13 -31.33 46.35
N ILE A 51 -21.31 -31.91 46.58
CA ILE A 51 -21.59 -32.92 47.62
C ILE A 51 -20.66 -34.12 47.48
N ASP A 52 -20.46 -34.65 46.27
CA ASP A 52 -19.57 -35.78 46.01
C ASP A 52 -18.14 -35.46 46.48
N LYS A 53 -17.59 -34.28 46.16
CA LYS A 53 -16.28 -33.84 46.68
C LYS A 53 -16.27 -33.62 48.20
N LEU A 54 -17.35 -33.08 48.77
CA LEU A 54 -17.49 -32.83 50.21
C LEU A 54 -17.55 -34.11 51.06
N PHE A 55 -18.09 -35.21 50.50
CA PHE A 55 -18.14 -36.52 51.16
C PHE A 55 -17.01 -37.48 50.73
N LEU A 56 -16.24 -37.16 49.68
CA LEU A 56 -15.02 -37.91 49.31
C LEU A 56 -13.80 -37.49 50.14
N ASN A 57 -13.67 -36.21 50.52
CA ASN A 57 -12.64 -35.77 51.45
C ASN A 57 -13.14 -35.88 52.89
N GLN A 58 -12.52 -36.74 53.71
CA GLN A 58 -12.84 -36.94 55.13
C GLN A 58 -12.35 -35.80 56.05
N ALA A 59 -12.64 -34.54 55.69
CA ALA A 59 -12.30 -33.36 56.47
C ALA A 59 -13.54 -32.76 57.15
N ASN A 60 -13.42 -32.35 58.42
CA ASN A 60 -14.47 -31.60 59.12
C ASN A 60 -14.60 -30.18 58.52
N ILE A 61 -15.39 -30.05 57.46
CA ILE A 61 -15.73 -28.76 56.84
C ILE A 61 -16.86 -28.10 57.64
N ASN A 62 -16.67 -26.84 58.04
CA ASN A 62 -17.71 -26.06 58.73
C ASN A 62 -18.85 -25.69 57.75
N PHE A 63 -19.83 -26.60 57.65
CA PHE A 63 -21.01 -26.44 56.78
C PHE A 63 -21.87 -25.23 57.16
N VAL A 64 -21.89 -24.83 58.43
CA VAL A 64 -22.57 -23.61 58.90
C VAL A 64 -21.89 -22.38 58.33
N GLY A 65 -20.58 -22.21 58.53
CA GLY A 65 -19.84 -21.06 58.03
C GLY A 65 -19.88 -20.92 56.49
N LEU A 66 -19.98 -22.04 55.77
CA LEU A 66 -20.21 -22.04 54.33
C LEU A 66 -21.64 -21.58 53.96
N LEU A 67 -22.65 -22.00 54.72
CA LEU A 67 -24.03 -21.51 54.56
C LEU A 67 -24.17 -20.03 54.92
N GLU A 68 -23.45 -19.54 55.94
CA GLU A 68 -23.42 -18.13 56.33
C GLU A 68 -22.81 -17.27 55.20
N GLN A 69 -21.68 -17.68 54.63
CA GLN A 69 -21.08 -16.98 53.46
C GLN A 69 -22.01 -16.99 52.23
N LEU A 70 -22.67 -18.12 51.94
CA LEU A 70 -23.67 -18.19 50.86
C LEU A 70 -24.91 -17.34 51.15
N PHE A 71 -25.31 -17.24 52.43
CA PHE A 71 -26.43 -16.42 52.87
C PHE A 71 -26.10 -14.93 52.73
N ASP A 72 -24.94 -14.46 53.20
CA ASP A 72 -24.50 -13.06 53.07
C ASP A 72 -24.37 -12.62 51.60
N LEU A 73 -23.80 -13.47 50.74
CA LEU A 73 -23.76 -13.23 49.29
C LEU A 73 -25.17 -13.08 48.69
N SER A 74 -26.11 -13.94 49.11
CA SER A 74 -27.51 -13.88 48.67
C SER A 74 -28.27 -12.68 49.23
N ALA A 75 -28.06 -12.32 50.51
CA ALA A 75 -28.68 -11.21 51.19
C ALA A 75 -28.17 -9.87 50.66
N GLY A 76 -26.89 -9.78 50.32
CA GLY A 76 -26.31 -8.64 49.60
C GLY A 76 -26.90 -8.47 48.20
N ALA A 77 -27.05 -9.56 47.43
CA ALA A 77 -27.70 -9.53 46.12
C ALA A 77 -29.19 -9.12 46.20
N VAL A 78 -29.93 -9.68 47.16
CA VAL A 78 -31.34 -9.34 47.40
C VAL A 78 -31.50 -7.88 47.86
N ARG A 79 -30.64 -7.38 48.76
CA ARG A 79 -30.66 -5.97 49.20
C ARG A 79 -30.39 -5.02 48.02
N ARG A 80 -29.34 -5.27 47.22
CA ARG A 80 -29.09 -4.50 45.99
C ARG A 80 -30.29 -4.56 45.05
N GLY A 81 -30.93 -5.73 44.88
CA GLY A 81 -32.16 -5.90 44.12
C GLY A 81 -33.31 -5.00 44.61
N MET A 82 -33.57 -4.98 45.92
CA MET A 82 -34.59 -4.11 46.53
C MET A 82 -34.27 -2.63 46.38
N ASP A 83 -32.99 -2.24 46.42
CA ASP A 83 -32.59 -0.83 46.29
C ASP A 83 -32.64 -0.37 44.82
N ALA A 84 -32.28 -1.23 43.86
CA ALA A 84 -32.49 -0.98 42.43
C ALA A 84 -33.98 -0.94 42.05
N GLN A 85 -34.82 -1.78 42.66
CA GLN A 85 -36.28 -1.72 42.50
C GLN A 85 -36.82 -0.33 42.92
N LYS A 86 -36.33 0.24 44.03
CA LYS A 86 -36.69 1.59 44.49
C LYS A 86 -36.13 2.68 43.56
N GLU A 87 -34.89 2.55 43.09
CA GLU A 87 -34.26 3.49 42.13
C GLU A 87 -35.11 3.58 40.83
N LEU A 88 -35.72 2.46 40.41
CA LEU A 88 -36.60 2.39 39.23
C LEU A 88 -38.10 2.62 39.51
N GLN A 89 -38.49 2.81 40.78
CA GLN A 89 -39.88 3.02 41.23
C GLN A 89 -40.88 1.92 40.79
N LEU A 90 -40.40 0.70 40.51
CA LEU A 90 -41.22 -0.42 40.03
C LEU A 90 -41.86 -1.21 41.18
N SER A 91 -43.02 -1.84 40.91
CA SER A 91 -43.52 -2.91 41.78
C SER A 91 -42.61 -4.14 41.71
N VAL A 92 -42.77 -5.04 42.69
CA VAL A 92 -41.98 -6.28 42.76
C VAL A 92 -42.18 -7.14 41.50
N ALA A 93 -43.42 -7.24 41.02
CA ALA A 93 -43.75 -8.05 39.83
C ALA A 93 -43.14 -7.46 38.54
N GLU A 94 -43.21 -6.13 38.35
CA GLU A 94 -42.61 -5.45 37.19
C GLU A 94 -41.08 -5.59 37.20
N PHE A 95 -40.44 -5.48 38.38
CA PHE A 95 -38.99 -5.68 38.51
C PHE A 95 -38.56 -7.14 38.34
N GLU A 96 -39.37 -8.12 38.78
CA GLU A 96 -39.14 -9.54 38.50
C GLU A 96 -39.27 -9.83 36.99
N GLN A 97 -40.27 -9.27 36.31
CA GLN A 97 -40.44 -9.39 34.86
C GLN A 97 -39.27 -8.73 34.10
N HIS A 98 -38.93 -7.48 34.44
CA HIS A 98 -37.84 -6.72 33.81
C HIS A 98 -36.46 -7.37 34.02
N THR A 99 -36.17 -7.85 35.23
CA THR A 99 -34.91 -8.58 35.48
C THR A 99 -34.91 -10.00 34.89
N THR A 100 -36.06 -10.58 34.54
CA THR A 100 -36.13 -11.84 33.78
C THR A 100 -35.81 -11.59 32.31
N LEU A 101 -36.47 -10.60 31.70
CA LEU A 101 -36.18 -10.12 30.34
C LEU A 101 -34.69 -9.79 30.14
N LEU A 102 -34.06 -9.11 31.11
CA LEU A 102 -32.62 -8.82 31.07
C LEU A 102 -31.74 -10.08 31.19
N LYS A 103 -32.14 -11.11 31.95
CA LYS A 103 -31.38 -12.39 32.05
C LYS A 103 -31.47 -13.21 30.76
N GLU A 104 -32.59 -13.11 30.04
CA GLU A 104 -32.78 -13.74 28.73
C GLU A 104 -32.02 -12.98 27.63
N ALA A 105 -32.05 -11.65 27.65
CA ALA A 105 -31.32 -10.79 26.72
C ALA A 105 -29.79 -10.83 26.94
N PHE A 106 -29.33 -10.97 28.19
CA PHE A 106 -27.91 -10.91 28.59
C PHE A 106 -27.52 -12.06 29.56
N PRO A 107 -27.52 -13.32 29.10
CA PRO A 107 -27.21 -14.46 29.97
C PRO A 107 -25.73 -14.50 30.36
N TYR A 108 -25.44 -14.58 31.66
CA TYR A 108 -24.09 -14.66 32.23
C TYR A 108 -23.21 -15.76 31.57
N GLN A 109 -22.00 -15.40 31.13
CA GLN A 109 -21.10 -16.29 30.40
C GLN A 109 -19.92 -16.80 31.23
N GLY A 110 -19.40 -16.01 32.17
CA GLY A 110 -18.30 -16.39 33.07
C GLY A 110 -17.65 -15.18 33.74
N GLU A 111 -16.69 -15.43 34.62
CA GLU A 111 -15.98 -14.38 35.35
C GLU A 111 -14.67 -13.98 34.66
N ILE A 112 -14.46 -12.68 34.47
CA ILE A 112 -13.21 -12.08 34.02
C ILE A 112 -12.59 -11.33 35.20
N GLN A 113 -11.58 -11.96 35.82
CA GLN A 113 -10.98 -11.53 37.09
C GLN A 113 -10.57 -10.04 37.08
N VAL A 114 -9.74 -9.62 36.12
CA VAL A 114 -9.17 -8.26 36.06
C VAL A 114 -9.95 -7.35 35.11
N ALA A 115 -10.23 -6.11 35.53
CA ALA A 115 -11.13 -5.19 34.83
C ALA A 115 -10.55 -4.64 33.52
N GLU A 116 -9.23 -4.49 33.48
CA GLU A 116 -8.46 -4.10 32.30
C GLU A 116 -8.48 -5.14 31.16
N GLN A 117 -8.99 -6.35 31.41
CA GLN A 117 -9.24 -7.39 30.40
C GLN A 117 -10.75 -7.59 30.11
N ARG A 118 -11.60 -6.61 30.42
CA ARG A 118 -13.04 -6.64 30.12
C ARG A 118 -13.38 -5.74 28.93
N GLY A 119 -12.73 -5.96 27.80
CA GLY A 119 -13.03 -5.27 26.53
C GLY A 119 -14.34 -5.74 25.88
N ILE A 120 -15.11 -4.79 25.34
CA ILE A 120 -16.38 -5.01 24.63
C ILE A 120 -16.23 -4.73 23.12
N SER A 121 -16.84 -5.53 22.25
CA SER A 121 -16.82 -5.28 20.79
C SER A 121 -18.00 -4.42 20.32
N LEU A 122 -17.88 -3.84 19.12
CA LEU A 122 -18.98 -3.08 18.50
C LEU A 122 -20.27 -3.92 18.39
N GLN A 123 -20.17 -5.20 18.02
CA GLN A 123 -21.35 -6.08 17.94
C GLN A 123 -22.03 -6.32 19.30
N GLN A 124 -21.29 -6.26 20.40
CA GLN A 124 -21.84 -6.35 21.76
C GLN A 124 -22.49 -5.02 22.18
N LEU A 125 -21.90 -3.88 21.81
CA LEU A 125 -22.48 -2.54 22.02
C LEU A 125 -23.80 -2.38 21.26
N VAL A 126 -23.83 -2.70 19.96
CA VAL A 126 -25.05 -2.67 19.11
C VAL A 126 -26.14 -3.61 19.64
N ARG A 127 -25.78 -4.71 20.33
CA ARG A 127 -26.76 -5.58 21.01
C ARG A 127 -27.39 -4.92 22.24
N VAL A 128 -26.64 -4.09 22.99
CA VAL A 128 -27.18 -3.30 24.10
C VAL A 128 -28.05 -2.15 23.57
N GLU A 129 -27.59 -1.48 22.50
CA GLU A 129 -28.31 -0.41 21.81
C GLU A 129 -29.68 -0.87 21.31
N ARG A 130 -29.75 -1.95 20.52
CA ARG A 130 -31.02 -2.51 20.01
C ARG A 130 -31.95 -2.99 21.12
N PHE A 131 -31.39 -3.52 22.22
CA PHE A 131 -32.21 -3.86 23.39
C PHE A 131 -32.80 -2.60 24.05
N ALA A 132 -32.03 -1.51 24.12
CA ALA A 132 -32.53 -0.25 24.66
C ALA A 132 -33.58 0.39 23.74
N GLU A 133 -33.34 0.44 22.43
CA GLU A 133 -34.28 0.92 21.40
C GLU A 133 -35.64 0.20 21.51
N ALA A 134 -35.62 -1.14 21.62
CA ALA A 134 -36.82 -1.96 21.75
C ALA A 134 -37.64 -1.74 23.04
N HIS A 135 -37.06 -1.15 24.11
CA HIS A 135 -37.70 -1.09 25.43
C HIS A 135 -37.75 0.29 26.11
N CYS A 136 -36.94 1.27 25.69
CA CYS A 136 -36.80 2.57 26.36
C CYS A 136 -38.11 3.36 26.45
N HIS A 137 -39.02 3.17 25.48
CA HIS A 137 -40.37 3.74 25.48
C HIS A 137 -41.26 3.27 26.64
N THR A 138 -40.84 2.27 27.42
CA THR A 138 -41.46 1.81 28.68
C THR A 138 -40.77 2.37 29.93
N TRP A 139 -39.50 2.78 29.79
CA TRP A 139 -38.66 3.31 30.86
C TRP A 139 -38.94 4.80 31.09
N HIS A 140 -38.53 5.32 32.25
CA HIS A 140 -38.69 6.73 32.60
C HIS A 140 -37.42 7.31 33.24
N ASP A 141 -37.25 8.64 33.20
CA ASP A 141 -36.10 9.28 33.85
C ASP A 141 -36.24 9.23 35.39
N VAL A 142 -35.21 8.71 36.06
CA VAL A 142 -35.12 8.49 37.51
C VAL A 142 -34.12 9.43 38.20
N ARG A 143 -33.45 10.33 37.46
CA ARG A 143 -32.40 11.24 37.96
C ARG A 143 -32.73 12.72 37.80
N ALA A 144 -33.42 13.09 36.73
CA ALA A 144 -33.66 14.48 36.37
C ALA A 144 -34.79 15.10 37.20
N ALA A 145 -34.46 15.86 38.26
CA ALA A 145 -35.42 16.46 39.20
C ALA A 145 -36.51 17.37 38.59
N ARG A 146 -36.41 17.76 37.30
CA ARG A 146 -37.43 18.50 36.53
C ARG A 146 -38.12 17.68 35.42
N ALA A 147 -37.81 16.38 35.33
CA ALA A 147 -38.33 15.46 34.31
C ALA A 147 -38.61 14.04 34.83
N VAL A 148 -38.56 13.82 36.16
CA VAL A 148 -38.86 12.52 36.79
C VAL A 148 -40.21 11.98 36.27
N GLY A 149 -40.22 10.73 35.82
CA GLY A 149 -41.42 10.08 35.29
C GLY A 149 -41.78 10.42 33.84
N LYS A 150 -41.02 11.29 33.14
CA LYS A 150 -41.09 11.36 31.68
C LYS A 150 -40.54 10.07 31.08
N LYS A 151 -41.24 9.52 30.10
CA LYS A 151 -40.77 8.36 29.31
C LYS A 151 -39.45 8.69 28.61
N LEU A 152 -38.57 7.70 28.51
CA LEU A 152 -37.31 7.81 27.78
C LEU A 152 -37.53 7.58 26.28
N ASP A 153 -36.74 8.28 25.48
CA ASP A 153 -36.72 8.19 24.01
C ASP A 153 -35.29 7.89 23.54
N MET A 154 -35.14 7.04 22.52
CA MET A 154 -33.84 6.51 22.12
C MET A 154 -32.86 7.60 21.63
N ALA A 155 -33.35 8.65 20.95
CA ALA A 155 -32.52 9.76 20.47
C ALA A 155 -32.03 10.69 21.60
N THR A 156 -32.48 10.47 22.85
CA THR A 156 -32.02 11.19 24.04
C THR A 156 -31.51 10.28 25.16
N LEU A 157 -31.52 8.96 24.94
CA LEU A 157 -31.15 7.96 25.95
C LEU A 157 -29.64 7.94 26.15
N SER A 158 -29.18 8.50 27.26
CA SER A 158 -27.76 8.52 27.66
C SER A 158 -27.37 7.34 28.54
N LEU A 159 -26.07 7.11 28.74
CA LEU A 159 -25.58 6.08 29.66
C LEU A 159 -25.96 6.33 31.12
N TYR A 160 -26.18 7.58 31.53
CA TYR A 160 -26.73 7.89 32.86
C TYR A 160 -28.15 7.34 33.07
N GLN A 161 -28.93 7.14 32.00
CA GLN A 161 -30.26 6.55 32.04
C GLN A 161 -30.25 5.04 31.71
N LEU A 162 -29.39 4.59 30.79
CA LEU A 162 -29.19 3.16 30.50
C LEU A 162 -28.62 2.39 31.71
N SER A 163 -27.75 3.02 32.50
CA SER A 163 -27.11 2.39 33.67
C SER A 163 -28.13 1.86 34.70
N PRO A 164 -29.07 2.65 35.24
CA PRO A 164 -30.09 2.13 36.16
C PRO A 164 -31.09 1.18 35.51
N TRP A 165 -31.48 1.38 34.24
CA TRP A 165 -32.50 0.54 33.60
C TRP A 165 -31.98 -0.80 33.07
N CYS A 166 -30.75 -0.87 32.54
CA CYS A 166 -30.23 -2.05 31.86
C CYS A 166 -28.97 -2.61 32.54
N ILE A 167 -27.91 -1.80 32.70
CA ILE A 167 -26.59 -2.30 33.14
C ILE A 167 -26.64 -2.79 34.59
N LYS A 168 -27.17 -1.98 35.51
CA LYS A 168 -27.30 -2.36 36.93
C LYS A 168 -28.17 -3.61 37.09
N PRO A 169 -29.42 -3.70 36.60
CA PRO A 169 -30.29 -4.82 36.95
C PRO A 169 -29.90 -6.14 36.27
N ALA A 170 -29.23 -6.10 35.11
CA ALA A 170 -28.68 -7.30 34.47
C ALA A 170 -27.52 -7.91 35.29
N THR A 171 -26.68 -7.07 35.90
CA THR A 171 -25.45 -7.49 36.61
C THR A 171 -25.63 -7.78 38.11
N ILE A 172 -26.71 -7.27 38.73
CA ILE A 172 -26.90 -7.17 40.19
C ILE A 172 -26.82 -8.50 40.95
N TRP A 173 -27.35 -9.57 40.33
CA TRP A 173 -27.44 -10.92 40.88
C TRP A 173 -26.11 -11.68 40.87
N ARG A 174 -25.14 -11.22 40.08
CA ARG A 174 -23.80 -11.82 39.95
C ARG A 174 -22.68 -10.90 40.47
N ASN A 175 -22.98 -9.64 40.79
CA ASN A 175 -22.00 -8.62 41.16
C ASN A 175 -20.91 -8.42 40.09
N CYS A 176 -21.29 -8.60 38.82
CA CYS A 176 -20.38 -8.64 37.68
C CYS A 176 -20.38 -7.33 36.86
N ALA A 177 -19.50 -7.24 35.88
CA ALA A 177 -19.51 -6.24 34.82
C ALA A 177 -20.49 -6.65 33.70
N MET A 178 -20.83 -5.74 32.79
CA MET A 178 -21.70 -6.07 31.66
C MET A 178 -21.02 -7.01 30.66
N VAL A 179 -19.69 -6.89 30.49
CA VAL A 179 -18.90 -7.74 29.58
C VAL A 179 -18.92 -9.22 30.00
N GLU A 180 -19.06 -9.51 31.29
CA GLU A 180 -19.18 -10.86 31.86
C GLU A 180 -20.53 -11.54 31.48
N LEU A 181 -21.48 -10.77 30.93
CA LEU A 181 -22.72 -11.25 30.30
C LEU A 181 -22.57 -11.52 28.79
N PHE A 182 -21.42 -11.19 28.20
CA PHE A 182 -21.10 -11.45 26.79
C PHE A 182 -19.92 -12.39 26.58
N SER A 183 -19.03 -12.56 27.56
CA SER A 183 -17.95 -13.55 27.52
C SER A 183 -17.43 -13.89 28.92
N GLY A 184 -17.11 -15.17 29.13
CA GLY A 184 -16.35 -15.62 30.31
C GLY A 184 -14.84 -15.70 30.09
N SER A 185 -14.35 -15.33 28.91
CA SER A 185 -12.93 -15.33 28.56
C SER A 185 -12.38 -13.91 28.64
N PRO A 186 -11.18 -13.67 29.22
CA PRO A 186 -10.55 -12.35 29.22
C PRO A 186 -10.33 -11.80 27.81
N ARG A 187 -10.59 -10.52 27.63
CA ARG A 187 -10.50 -9.76 26.37
C ARG A 187 -9.70 -8.49 26.59
N ARG A 188 -8.42 -8.54 26.26
CA ARG A 188 -7.55 -7.36 26.24
C ARG A 188 -8.14 -6.31 25.28
N PRO A 189 -8.33 -5.04 25.70
CA PRO A 189 -8.76 -3.97 24.82
C PRO A 189 -7.63 -3.55 23.89
N ASN A 190 -7.98 -3.26 22.63
CA ASN A 190 -7.14 -2.54 21.67
C ASN A 190 -7.22 -1.03 21.93
N TRP A 191 -8.43 -0.53 22.22
CA TRP A 191 -8.72 0.89 22.37
C TRP A 191 -9.36 1.19 23.72
N PHE A 192 -8.99 2.31 24.32
CA PHE A 192 -9.62 2.87 25.52
C PHE A 192 -10.57 4.01 25.13
N CYS A 193 -11.83 4.03 25.59
CA CYS A 193 -12.77 5.11 25.28
C CYS A 193 -12.81 6.19 26.37
N SER A 194 -12.31 7.39 26.06
CA SER A 194 -12.49 8.59 26.89
C SER A 194 -13.72 9.36 26.41
N HIS A 195 -14.74 9.48 27.26
CA HIS A 195 -16.06 9.98 26.83
C HIS A 195 -16.96 10.46 28.00
N TRP A 196 -18.14 10.98 27.67
CA TRP A 196 -19.10 11.51 28.65
C TRP A 196 -20.45 10.79 28.57
N TRP A 197 -20.83 10.11 29.67
CA TRP A 197 -22.06 9.33 29.81
C TRP A 197 -23.39 10.06 29.58
N GLY A 198 -23.38 11.38 29.35
CA GLY A 198 -24.56 12.18 29.01
C GLY A 198 -24.81 12.36 27.52
N GLU A 199 -23.89 11.89 26.66
CA GLU A 199 -24.13 11.78 25.22
C GLU A 199 -25.22 10.72 24.92
N PRO A 200 -25.96 10.83 23.80
CA PRO A 200 -26.90 9.78 23.39
C PRO A 200 -26.18 8.46 23.11
N LEU A 201 -26.82 7.34 23.46
CA LEU A 201 -26.28 6.00 23.25
C LEU A 201 -26.04 5.69 21.77
N GLN A 202 -26.90 6.19 20.88
CA GLN A 202 -26.77 6.00 19.43
C GLN A 202 -25.54 6.75 18.90
N ASP A 203 -25.37 8.03 19.26
CA ASP A 203 -24.19 8.84 18.96
C ASP A 203 -22.89 8.14 19.40
N PHE A 204 -22.85 7.62 20.64
CA PHE A 204 -21.70 6.88 21.18
C PHE A 204 -21.37 5.61 20.38
N VAL A 205 -22.37 4.80 20.03
CA VAL A 205 -22.15 3.57 19.24
C VAL A 205 -21.80 3.91 17.79
N ALA A 206 -22.38 4.97 17.20
CA ALA A 206 -22.03 5.48 15.88
C ALA A 206 -20.59 6.06 15.84
N CYS A 207 -20.11 6.67 16.92
CA CYS A 207 -18.72 7.10 17.09
C CYS A 207 -17.75 5.91 17.06
N ILE A 208 -18.03 4.85 17.82
CA ILE A 208 -17.19 3.64 17.83
C ILE A 208 -17.27 2.89 16.49
N GLY A 209 -18.45 2.81 15.87
CA GLY A 209 -18.64 2.25 14.54
C GLY A 209 -17.83 2.97 13.47
N ARG A 210 -17.95 4.30 13.41
CA ARG A 210 -17.19 5.11 12.44
C ARG A 210 -15.68 5.03 12.63
N HIS A 211 -15.23 4.92 13.88
CA HIS A 211 -13.83 4.67 14.18
C HIS A 211 -13.36 3.30 13.66
N CYS A 212 -14.15 2.24 13.84
CA CYS A 212 -13.88 0.94 13.20
C CYS A 212 -13.80 1.05 11.68
N ASP A 213 -14.74 1.72 11.00
CA ASP A 213 -14.72 1.89 9.53
C ASP A 213 -13.42 2.53 9.05
N VAL A 214 -13.00 3.61 9.72
CA VAL A 214 -11.86 4.45 9.31
C VAL A 214 -10.54 3.73 9.55
N ARG A 215 -10.37 3.12 10.73
CA ARG A 215 -9.18 2.33 11.09
C ARG A 215 -9.20 0.90 10.50
N GLN A 216 -10.29 0.49 9.84
CA GLN A 216 -10.52 -0.85 9.28
C GLN A 216 -10.41 -1.99 10.32
N LEU A 217 -10.92 -1.70 11.52
CA LEU A 217 -10.83 -2.60 12.67
C LEU A 217 -11.89 -3.68 12.58
N CYS A 218 -11.48 -4.95 12.62
CA CYS A 218 -12.40 -6.08 12.56
C CYS A 218 -13.36 -6.08 13.77
N ASN A 219 -14.65 -5.89 13.50
CA ASN A 219 -15.72 -5.70 14.49
C ASN A 219 -15.99 -6.91 15.43
N GLN A 220 -15.30 -8.04 15.21
CA GLN A 220 -15.41 -9.24 16.04
C GLN A 220 -14.21 -9.48 16.95
N SER A 221 -12.99 -9.12 16.52
CA SER A 221 -11.74 -9.28 17.28
C SER A 221 -11.27 -7.99 17.97
N THR A 222 -11.76 -6.83 17.53
CA THR A 222 -11.43 -5.53 18.15
C THR A 222 -12.26 -5.30 19.39
N TYR A 223 -11.60 -4.97 20.51
CA TYR A 223 -12.25 -4.68 21.78
C TYR A 223 -11.92 -3.28 22.31
N TYR A 224 -12.97 -2.60 22.76
CA TYR A 224 -12.90 -1.29 23.40
C TYR A 224 -13.05 -1.44 24.91
N TRP A 225 -12.27 -0.70 25.70
CA TRP A 225 -12.52 -0.56 27.13
C TRP A 225 -13.44 0.64 27.37
N VAL A 226 -14.61 0.37 27.96
CA VAL A 226 -15.65 1.36 28.22
C VAL A 226 -16.08 1.24 29.69
N CYS A 227 -15.83 2.28 30.47
CA CYS A 227 -15.97 2.25 31.94
C CYS A 227 -17.37 1.85 32.44
N ALA A 228 -18.44 2.17 31.69
CA ALA A 228 -19.81 1.76 32.03
C ALA A 228 -20.06 0.25 31.93
N TYR A 229 -19.33 -0.45 31.05
CA TYR A 229 -19.53 -1.88 30.75
C TYR A 229 -18.46 -2.78 31.38
N ALA A 230 -17.24 -2.27 31.57
CA ALA A 230 -16.09 -3.00 32.10
C ALA A 230 -15.99 -2.98 33.64
N ASN A 231 -16.32 -1.87 34.30
CA ASN A 231 -16.29 -1.80 35.77
C ASN A 231 -17.53 -2.48 36.37
N ARG A 232 -17.34 -3.22 37.47
CA ARG A 232 -18.43 -3.80 38.27
C ARG A 232 -19.23 -2.68 38.95
N GLN A 233 -20.33 -2.27 38.33
CA GLN A 233 -21.13 -1.09 38.73
C GLN A 233 -21.68 -1.14 40.17
N HIS A 234 -21.77 -2.33 40.76
CA HIS A 234 -22.21 -2.56 42.15
C HIS A 234 -21.06 -2.54 43.18
N ALA A 235 -19.82 -2.43 42.71
CA ALA A 235 -18.58 -2.51 43.47
C ALA A 235 -17.52 -1.51 42.96
N LEU A 236 -17.96 -0.34 42.47
CA LEU A 236 -17.08 0.67 41.85
C LEU A 236 -15.91 1.11 42.74
N SER A 237 -16.06 1.10 44.07
CA SER A 237 -14.99 1.38 45.04
C SER A 237 -13.94 0.26 45.18
N GLN A 238 -14.03 -0.82 44.38
CA GLN A 238 -12.99 -1.83 44.21
C GLN A 238 -12.26 -1.69 42.86
N GLU A 239 -12.87 -0.97 41.90
CA GLU A 239 -12.33 -0.67 40.57
C GLU A 239 -11.60 0.70 40.57
N LEU A 240 -12.04 1.60 41.45
CA LEU A 240 -11.43 2.88 41.79
C LEU A 240 -10.53 2.72 43.03
N SER A 241 -9.51 3.56 43.14
CA SER A 241 -8.55 3.63 44.23
C SER A 241 -8.08 5.08 44.39
N ASP A 242 -7.65 5.47 45.59
CA ASP A 242 -7.17 6.83 45.89
C ASP A 242 -5.94 7.21 45.04
N ASP A 243 -5.10 6.23 44.64
CA ASP A 243 -4.09 6.41 43.60
C ASP A 243 -4.71 6.18 42.20
N PRO A 244 -4.80 7.21 41.34
CA PRO A 244 -5.29 7.08 39.96
C PRO A 244 -4.54 6.04 39.13
N LYS A 245 -3.27 5.71 39.44
CA LYS A 245 -2.49 4.65 38.76
C LYS A 245 -2.88 3.23 39.20
N GLN A 246 -3.57 3.04 40.33
CA GLN A 246 -4.11 1.73 40.72
C GLN A 246 -5.52 1.44 40.17
N THR A 247 -6.18 2.42 39.57
CA THR A 247 -7.53 2.27 39.00
C THR A 247 -7.56 1.29 37.81
N SER A 248 -8.73 0.71 37.56
CA SER A 248 -9.00 -0.08 36.35
C SER A 248 -8.78 0.73 35.06
N PHE A 249 -9.00 2.04 35.12
CA PHE A 249 -8.84 2.99 34.00
C PHE A 249 -7.37 3.04 33.53
N TYR A 250 -6.43 3.29 34.45
CA TYR A 250 -5.01 3.33 34.12
C TYR A 250 -4.49 1.96 33.65
N LYS A 251 -4.92 0.88 34.31
CA LYS A 251 -4.55 -0.49 33.92
C LYS A 251 -5.04 -0.84 32.51
N ALA A 252 -6.24 -0.40 32.12
CA ALA A 252 -6.75 -0.55 30.76
C ALA A 252 -5.93 0.25 29.73
N MET A 253 -5.55 1.50 30.04
CA MET A 253 -4.66 2.32 29.18
C MET A 253 -3.25 1.73 29.03
N CYS A 254 -2.75 0.98 30.01
CA CYS A 254 -1.52 0.20 29.90
C CYS A 254 -1.68 -1.03 28.98
N GLN A 255 -2.89 -1.58 28.86
CA GLN A 255 -3.17 -2.69 27.95
C GLN A 255 -3.47 -2.24 26.51
N ALA A 256 -4.13 -1.10 26.30
CA ALA A 256 -4.50 -0.59 24.98
C ALA A 256 -3.31 -0.21 24.07
N GLU A 257 -3.57 -0.21 22.75
CA GLU A 257 -2.75 0.41 21.69
C GLU A 257 -3.09 1.89 21.49
N GLY A 258 -4.36 2.28 21.64
CA GLY A 258 -4.82 3.67 21.45
C GLY A 258 -5.91 4.12 22.42
N LEU A 259 -6.14 5.42 22.46
CA LEU A 259 -7.26 6.08 23.14
C LEU A 259 -8.16 6.73 22.08
N LEU A 260 -9.46 6.44 22.17
CA LEU A 260 -10.51 7.07 21.40
C LEU A 260 -11.20 8.13 22.27
N LEU A 261 -10.98 9.40 21.93
CA LEU A 261 -11.63 10.55 22.55
C LEU A 261 -12.95 10.84 21.81
N ILE A 262 -14.09 10.63 22.49
CA ILE A 262 -15.43 10.85 21.93
C ILE A 262 -15.96 12.20 22.42
N LEU A 263 -16.10 13.18 21.52
CA LEU A 263 -16.51 14.55 21.82
C LEU A 263 -17.97 14.82 21.43
N ASP A 264 -18.75 15.37 22.36
CA ASP A 264 -20.10 15.81 22.10
C ASP A 264 -20.14 17.12 21.29
N ASN A 265 -21.05 17.17 20.31
CA ASN A 265 -21.23 18.32 19.43
C ASN A 265 -22.01 19.47 20.08
N VAL A 266 -22.98 19.14 20.93
CA VAL A 266 -24.00 20.09 21.44
C VAL A 266 -23.52 20.85 22.68
N GLY A 267 -22.73 20.22 23.57
CA GLY A 267 -22.17 20.85 24.75
C GLY A 267 -20.78 21.46 24.50
N PRO A 268 -20.05 21.85 25.57
CA PRO A 268 -18.75 22.49 25.49
C PRO A 268 -17.59 21.54 25.12
N ALA A 269 -17.87 20.39 24.50
CA ALA A 269 -16.97 19.22 24.47
C ALA A 269 -16.65 18.77 25.91
N MET A 270 -17.69 18.24 26.57
CA MET A 270 -17.74 17.82 27.98
C MET A 270 -16.58 16.93 28.46
N PRO A 271 -15.94 16.07 27.65
CA PRO A 271 -14.73 15.38 28.08
C PRO A 271 -13.61 16.34 28.52
N PHE A 272 -13.45 17.50 27.88
CA PHE A 272 -12.44 18.50 28.29
C PHE A 272 -12.76 19.17 29.63
N THR A 273 -14.00 19.08 30.12
CA THR A 273 -14.42 19.64 31.42
C THR A 273 -14.50 18.59 32.54
N ARG A 274 -14.14 17.32 32.28
CA ARG A 274 -14.23 16.23 33.28
C ARG A 274 -12.85 15.69 33.66
N VAL A 275 -12.53 15.69 34.94
CA VAL A 275 -11.16 15.42 35.42
C VAL A 275 -10.67 14.00 35.13
N TRP A 276 -11.55 13.01 35.07
CA TRP A 276 -11.20 11.64 34.64
C TRP A 276 -10.81 11.60 33.16
N CYS A 277 -11.54 12.28 32.28
CA CYS A 277 -11.19 12.39 30.86
C CYS A 277 -9.92 13.23 30.66
N ALA A 278 -9.70 14.25 31.49
CA ALA A 278 -8.44 14.96 31.57
C ALA A 278 -7.29 14.01 31.96
N TYR A 279 -7.44 13.17 32.99
CA TYR A 279 -6.44 12.16 33.40
C TYR A 279 -6.11 11.19 32.27
N GLU A 280 -7.13 10.69 31.58
CA GLU A 280 -6.98 9.78 30.44
C GLU A 280 -6.14 10.45 29.31
N LEU A 281 -6.39 11.73 29.03
CA LEU A 281 -5.58 12.53 28.10
C LEU A 281 -4.17 12.84 28.61
N PHE A 282 -3.99 13.08 29.92
CA PHE A 282 -2.66 13.22 30.54
C PHE A 282 -1.83 11.94 30.34
N MET A 283 -2.42 10.77 30.60
CA MET A 283 -1.72 9.49 30.48
C MET A 283 -1.42 9.13 29.02
N ALA A 284 -2.35 9.39 28.09
CA ALA A 284 -2.12 9.18 26.67
C ALA A 284 -1.00 10.07 26.09
N LEU A 285 -0.87 11.32 26.56
CA LEU A 285 0.02 12.32 25.96
C LEU A 285 1.41 12.44 26.61
N ILE A 286 1.59 12.14 27.90
CA ILE A 286 2.89 12.32 28.60
C ILE A 286 3.33 11.17 29.52
N ASP A 287 2.57 10.08 29.68
CA ASP A 287 3.03 9.01 30.58
C ASP A 287 4.16 8.17 29.96
N THR A 288 5.38 8.45 30.42
CA THR A 288 6.60 7.73 30.05
C THR A 288 6.84 6.47 30.89
N THR A 289 5.94 6.12 31.83
CA THR A 289 6.08 4.90 32.65
C THR A 289 5.48 3.63 32.01
N ARG A 290 4.98 3.73 30.77
CA ARG A 290 4.50 2.60 29.97
C ARG A 290 5.67 1.98 29.18
N GLU A 291 5.80 0.66 29.22
CA GLU A 291 6.80 -0.10 28.41
C GLU A 291 6.48 -0.07 26.90
N LYS A 292 5.22 0.21 26.55
CA LYS A 292 4.73 0.33 25.18
C LYS A 292 4.94 1.75 24.62
N PRO A 293 5.00 1.92 23.29
CA PRO A 293 4.91 3.24 22.67
C PRO A 293 3.67 4.04 23.17
N PRO A 294 3.70 5.38 23.08
CA PRO A 294 2.57 6.24 23.44
C PRO A 294 1.26 5.79 22.78
N LEU A 295 0.13 6.03 23.46
CA LEU A 295 -1.19 5.71 22.89
C LEU A 295 -1.45 6.57 21.66
N LEU A 296 -1.92 5.94 20.57
CA LEU A 296 -2.54 6.67 19.46
C LEU A 296 -3.74 7.45 20.00
N LEU A 297 -3.81 8.76 19.77
CA LEU A 297 -4.93 9.60 20.22
C LEU A 297 -5.85 9.97 19.06
N ASP A 298 -6.84 9.11 18.82
CA ASP A 298 -7.90 9.34 17.83
C ASP A 298 -9.04 10.13 18.47
N THR A 299 -9.66 11.04 17.71
CA THR A 299 -10.76 11.89 18.17
C THR A 299 -11.95 11.76 17.25
N VAL A 300 -13.12 11.44 17.81
CA VAL A 300 -14.37 11.28 17.06
C VAL A 300 -15.45 12.21 17.60
N ALA A 301 -16.32 12.71 16.73
CA ALA A 301 -17.47 13.51 17.10
C ALA A 301 -18.68 13.17 16.22
N HIS A 302 -19.85 12.99 16.84
CA HIS A 302 -21.13 12.86 16.14
C HIS A 302 -21.86 14.20 16.08
N THR A 303 -22.44 14.52 14.93
CA THR A 303 -23.19 15.76 14.68
C THR A 303 -24.44 15.46 13.84
N GLN A 304 -25.32 16.45 13.68
CA GLN A 304 -26.46 16.37 12.73
C GLN A 304 -26.04 16.14 11.27
N ALA A 305 -24.78 16.42 10.91
CA ALA A 305 -24.21 16.13 9.59
C ALA A 305 -23.53 14.74 9.49
N GLY A 306 -23.57 13.94 10.56
CA GLY A 306 -22.92 12.62 10.66
C GLY A 306 -21.74 12.58 11.62
N THR A 307 -21.03 11.46 11.60
CA THR A 307 -19.88 11.14 12.47
C THR A 307 -18.55 11.37 11.77
N PHE A 308 -17.64 12.11 12.41
CA PHE A 308 -16.33 12.48 11.87
C PHE A 308 -15.19 12.02 12.79
N VAL A 309 -14.08 11.56 12.22
CA VAL A 309 -12.93 10.99 12.94
C VAL A 309 -11.63 11.69 12.49
N LEU A 310 -10.84 12.17 13.45
CA LEU A 310 -9.42 12.49 13.30
C LEU A 310 -8.59 11.31 13.81
N THR A 311 -7.60 10.89 13.04
CA THR A 311 -6.71 9.76 13.38
C THR A 311 -5.32 10.25 13.77
N ASP A 312 -4.71 9.63 14.77
CA ASP A 312 -3.29 9.85 15.07
C ASP A 312 -2.43 9.04 14.09
N GLY A 313 -1.71 9.76 13.22
CA GLY A 313 -1.02 9.14 12.08
C GLY A 313 -1.99 8.64 11.00
N LEU A 314 -1.44 7.80 10.12
CA LEU A 314 -2.17 7.11 9.06
C LEU A 314 -2.97 5.92 9.62
N THR A 315 -4.02 5.52 8.90
CA THR A 315 -4.66 4.20 9.08
C THR A 315 -3.87 3.12 8.35
N ASP A 316 -4.08 1.84 8.66
CA ASP A 316 -3.29 0.75 8.08
C ASP A 316 -3.40 0.68 6.55
N ALA A 317 -4.59 0.99 6.00
CA ALA A 317 -4.78 1.10 4.55
C ALA A 317 -4.13 2.35 3.94
N GLU A 318 -4.05 3.46 4.66
CA GLU A 318 -3.29 4.64 4.21
C GLU A 318 -1.78 4.35 4.23
N ALA A 319 -1.29 3.63 5.23
CA ALA A 319 0.09 3.14 5.25
C ALA A 319 0.36 2.20 4.07
N LEU A 320 -0.51 1.22 3.83
CA LEU A 320 -0.40 0.31 2.67
C LEU A 320 -0.42 1.05 1.32
N VAL A 321 -1.29 2.05 1.15
CA VAL A 321 -1.35 2.86 -0.09
C VAL A 321 -0.07 3.69 -0.27
N ARG A 322 0.49 4.25 0.81
CA ARG A 322 1.79 4.95 0.78
C ARG A 322 2.92 3.99 0.42
N ASP A 323 2.99 2.85 1.09
CA ASP A 323 4.08 1.88 0.98
C ASP A 323 4.03 1.06 -0.32
N ALA A 324 2.86 1.01 -0.97
CA ALA A 324 2.68 0.52 -2.34
C ALA A 324 3.11 1.54 -3.42
N GLY A 325 3.64 2.71 -3.05
CA GLY A 325 4.14 3.73 -3.98
C GLY A 325 3.14 4.84 -4.35
N PHE A 326 1.99 4.94 -3.66
CA PHE A 326 0.95 5.95 -3.92
C PHE A 326 0.77 6.93 -2.74
N PRO A 327 1.84 7.63 -2.27
CA PRO A 327 1.77 8.49 -1.09
C PRO A 327 0.78 9.65 -1.25
N LYS A 328 0.56 10.14 -2.48
CA LYS A 328 -0.37 11.24 -2.74
C LYS A 328 -1.82 10.88 -2.39
N ASP A 329 -2.25 9.65 -2.64
CA ASP A 329 -3.61 9.18 -2.36
C ASP A 329 -3.82 8.87 -0.88
N SER A 330 -2.80 8.28 -0.24
CA SER A 330 -2.75 8.07 1.22
C SER A 330 -3.03 9.36 2.00
N GLU A 331 -2.31 10.45 1.69
CA GLU A 331 -2.55 11.73 2.34
C GLU A 331 -3.84 12.43 1.88
N ALA A 332 -4.41 12.07 0.72
CA ALA A 332 -5.71 12.60 0.28
C ALA A 332 -6.85 12.12 1.20
N PHE A 333 -6.88 10.83 1.56
CA PHE A 333 -7.87 10.29 2.49
C PHE A 333 -7.79 10.93 3.88
N ARG A 334 -6.57 11.13 4.40
CA ARG A 334 -6.32 11.84 5.65
C ARG A 334 -6.77 13.31 5.57
N THR A 335 -6.40 14.00 4.49
CA THR A 335 -6.78 15.40 4.25
C THR A 335 -8.30 15.56 4.23
N LEU A 336 -9.03 14.66 3.56
CA LEU A 336 -10.50 14.71 3.53
C LEU A 336 -11.12 14.52 4.92
N ARG A 337 -10.55 13.67 5.79
CA ARG A 337 -11.00 13.56 7.20
C ARG A 337 -10.75 14.85 7.98
N GLU A 338 -9.55 15.43 7.87
CA GLU A 338 -9.20 16.71 8.51
C GLU A 338 -10.13 17.84 8.04
N LEU A 339 -10.46 17.88 6.73
CA LEU A 339 -11.35 18.88 6.13
C LEU A 339 -12.82 18.74 6.54
N CYS A 340 -13.33 17.52 6.68
CA CYS A 340 -14.73 17.29 7.05
C CYS A 340 -15.01 17.38 8.55
N PHE A 341 -14.00 17.31 9.42
CA PHE A 341 -14.23 17.29 10.87
C PHE A 341 -14.70 18.66 11.40
N PRO A 342 -15.65 18.72 12.36
CA PRO A 342 -16.33 19.98 12.70
C PRO A 342 -15.42 21.03 13.34
N ILE A 343 -15.24 22.17 12.64
CA ILE A 343 -14.31 23.23 13.03
C ILE A 343 -14.59 23.81 14.42
N HIS A 344 -15.86 23.95 14.82
CA HIS A 344 -16.26 24.47 16.14
C HIS A 344 -15.95 23.50 17.30
N ILE A 345 -15.72 22.22 17.01
CA ILE A 345 -15.23 21.25 18.01
C ILE A 345 -13.71 21.37 18.12
N MET A 346 -13.01 21.55 17.00
CA MET A 346 -11.57 21.81 17.04
C MET A 346 -11.23 23.15 17.72
N GLU A 347 -12.06 24.19 17.56
CA GLU A 347 -11.90 25.48 18.26
C GLU A 347 -11.95 25.33 19.79
N LYS A 348 -12.77 24.40 20.33
CA LYS A 348 -12.75 24.03 21.75
C LYS A 348 -11.41 23.37 22.10
N GLY A 349 -10.97 22.43 21.25
CA GLY A 349 -9.66 21.77 21.34
C GLY A 349 -8.44 22.72 21.34
N LEU A 350 -8.52 23.84 20.62
CA LEU A 350 -7.47 24.88 20.59
C LEU A 350 -7.39 25.74 21.87
N ASN A 351 -8.45 25.78 22.68
CA ASN A 351 -8.57 26.72 23.81
C ASN A 351 -8.77 26.02 25.17
N LEU A 352 -8.85 24.68 25.22
CA LEU A 352 -9.00 23.90 26.45
C LEU A 352 -7.86 24.11 27.46
N GLU A 353 -8.15 23.80 28.73
CA GLU A 353 -7.20 23.77 29.84
C GLU A 353 -7.57 22.63 30.79
N LEU A 354 -6.92 21.48 30.65
CA LEU A 354 -7.32 20.23 31.35
C LEU A 354 -7.24 20.33 32.87
N GLN A 355 -6.39 21.21 33.42
CA GLN A 355 -6.26 21.43 34.86
C GLN A 355 -7.43 22.23 35.48
N LYS A 356 -8.35 22.76 34.66
CA LYS A 356 -9.62 23.38 35.08
C LYS A 356 -10.80 22.40 35.07
N ALA A 357 -10.56 21.12 34.78
CA ALA A 357 -11.63 20.11 34.71
C ALA A 357 -12.25 19.78 36.07
N GLU A 358 -13.55 19.50 36.08
CA GLU A 358 -14.38 19.30 37.26
C GLU A 358 -14.63 17.81 37.55
N ALA A 359 -15.12 17.52 38.76
CA ALA A 359 -15.43 16.19 39.23
C ALA A 359 -16.74 16.15 40.02
N SER A 360 -17.43 15.01 40.00
CA SER A 360 -18.58 14.77 40.90
C SER A 360 -18.15 14.48 42.34
N GLN A 361 -16.88 14.14 42.56
CA GLN A 361 -16.25 14.04 43.88
C GLN A 361 -14.97 14.88 43.87
N GLU A 362 -14.84 15.82 44.81
CA GLU A 362 -13.66 16.70 44.90
C GLU A 362 -12.37 15.94 45.28
N ALA A 363 -12.49 14.74 45.86
CA ALA A 363 -11.37 13.83 46.09
C ALA A 363 -10.73 13.40 44.74
N ASP A 364 -11.51 12.89 43.79
CA ASP A 364 -11.05 12.54 42.44
C ASP A 364 -10.25 13.69 41.80
N ARG A 365 -10.79 14.92 41.87
CA ARG A 365 -10.14 16.11 41.28
C ARG A 365 -8.78 16.38 41.93
N ARG A 366 -8.71 16.30 43.26
CA ARG A 366 -7.49 16.52 44.03
C ARG A 366 -6.44 15.45 43.72
N HIS A 367 -6.82 14.18 43.88
CA HIS A 367 -5.95 13.02 43.68
C HIS A 367 -5.39 12.95 42.27
N ILE A 368 -6.21 13.17 41.22
CA ILE A 368 -5.78 13.17 39.82
C ILE A 368 -4.76 14.28 39.52
N LEU A 369 -5.07 15.53 39.87
CA LEU A 369 -4.20 16.65 39.54
C LEU A 369 -2.84 16.51 40.25
N ASN A 370 -2.84 16.05 41.50
CA ASN A 370 -1.61 15.77 42.25
C ASN A 370 -0.82 14.57 41.70
N ALA A 371 -1.49 13.48 41.31
CA ALA A 371 -0.84 12.32 40.68
C ALA A 371 -0.18 12.67 39.33
N VAL A 372 -0.81 13.53 38.52
CA VAL A 372 -0.23 14.06 37.28
C VAL A 372 1.07 14.82 37.56
N VAL A 373 1.06 15.76 38.51
CA VAL A 373 2.27 16.56 38.79
C VAL A 373 3.35 15.75 39.52
N GLY A 374 2.97 14.80 40.37
CA GLY A 374 3.85 14.02 41.25
C GLY A 374 3.88 14.53 42.69
N GLN A 375 2.77 15.10 43.17
CA GLN A 375 2.60 15.54 44.56
C GLN A 375 1.88 14.48 45.41
N PRO A 376 1.96 14.56 46.75
CA PRO A 376 1.10 13.79 47.64
C PRO A 376 -0.37 13.96 47.27
N LEU A 377 -1.12 12.85 47.22
CA LEU A 377 -2.47 12.83 46.65
C LEU A 377 -3.40 13.83 47.33
N ASP A 378 -3.34 13.98 48.65
CA ASP A 378 -4.20 14.88 49.43
C ASP A 378 -3.70 16.34 49.55
N ALA A 379 -2.65 16.74 48.79
CA ALA A 379 -2.22 18.14 48.72
C ALA A 379 -3.28 19.04 48.05
N GLU A 380 -3.23 20.36 48.23
CA GLU A 380 -4.12 21.25 47.46
C GLU A 380 -3.57 21.45 46.03
N PRO A 381 -4.36 21.16 44.96
CA PRO A 381 -3.81 21.11 43.60
C PRO A 381 -3.22 22.43 43.12
N LEU A 382 -2.07 22.34 42.43
CA LEU A 382 -1.46 23.47 41.76
C LEU A 382 -2.41 24.05 40.69
N ARG A 383 -2.43 25.38 40.58
CA ARG A 383 -3.15 26.10 39.51
C ARG A 383 -2.44 26.05 38.16
N GLU A 384 -1.10 26.02 38.21
CA GLU A 384 -0.18 26.08 37.07
C GLU A 384 0.98 25.13 37.34
N HIS A 385 1.41 24.38 36.32
CA HIS A 385 2.55 23.45 36.40
C HIS A 385 2.99 23.02 35.00
N ALA A 386 4.30 22.86 34.77
CA ALA A 386 4.87 22.58 33.44
C ALA A 386 4.28 21.33 32.75
N LYS A 387 3.86 20.30 33.50
CA LYS A 387 3.16 19.12 32.95
C LYS A 387 1.73 19.42 32.47
N TYR A 388 1.04 20.37 33.10
CA TYR A 388 -0.26 20.85 32.59
C TYR A 388 -0.07 21.61 31.29
N ASP A 389 0.94 22.49 31.24
CA ASP A 389 1.30 23.22 30.03
C ASP A 389 1.67 22.26 28.89
N GLU A 390 2.49 21.24 29.16
CA GLU A 390 2.88 20.23 28.17
C GLU A 390 1.68 19.51 27.55
N VAL A 391 0.74 19.01 28.35
CA VAL A 391 -0.44 18.29 27.79
C VAL A 391 -1.40 19.24 27.10
N ASN A 392 -1.65 20.41 27.68
CA ASN A 392 -2.45 21.45 27.02
C ASN A 392 -1.83 21.81 25.66
N ILE A 393 -0.52 22.00 25.57
CA ILE A 393 0.19 22.33 24.33
C ILE A 393 0.14 21.15 23.33
N ARG A 394 0.51 19.93 23.73
CA ARG A 394 0.49 18.74 22.86
C ARG A 394 -0.91 18.50 22.27
N LEU A 395 -1.95 18.62 23.08
CA LEU A 395 -3.34 18.43 22.65
C LEU A 395 -3.82 19.57 21.74
N ARG A 396 -3.58 20.84 22.13
CA ARG A 396 -3.88 22.00 21.27
C ARG A 396 -3.12 21.92 19.94
N SER A 397 -1.88 21.40 19.91
CA SER A 397 -1.11 21.23 18.67
C SER A 397 -1.66 20.14 17.76
N LYS A 398 -2.21 19.04 18.30
CA LYS A 398 -2.93 18.03 17.51
C LYS A 398 -4.16 18.65 16.83
N PHE A 399 -4.97 19.39 17.59
CA PHE A 399 -6.09 20.14 17.01
C PHE A 399 -5.62 21.23 16.04
N ALA A 400 -4.49 21.90 16.27
CA ALA A 400 -3.97 22.93 15.39
C ALA A 400 -3.54 22.42 14.00
N LEU A 401 -3.00 21.21 13.91
CA LEU A 401 -2.74 20.57 12.61
C LEU A 401 -4.04 20.24 11.88
N ALA A 402 -5.00 19.60 12.56
CA ALA A 402 -6.31 19.30 11.98
C ALA A 402 -7.08 20.59 11.58
N CYS A 403 -6.98 21.66 12.36
CA CYS A 403 -7.55 22.98 12.07
C CYS A 403 -6.90 23.68 10.87
N LEU A 404 -5.65 23.37 10.52
CA LEU A 404 -4.90 24.14 9.54
C LEU A 404 -5.64 24.18 8.21
N ARG A 405 -6.06 23.02 7.69
CA ARG A 405 -6.71 22.89 6.39
C ARG A 405 -8.14 23.52 6.37
N PRO A 406 -9.06 23.20 7.32
CA PRO A 406 -10.39 23.83 7.39
C PRO A 406 -10.36 25.35 7.60
N ALA A 407 -9.54 25.86 8.53
CA ALA A 407 -9.56 27.27 8.91
C ALA A 407 -9.10 28.21 7.78
N ILE A 408 -8.33 27.69 6.81
CA ILE A 408 -8.01 28.39 5.57
C ILE A 408 -9.23 28.40 4.63
N LEU A 409 -9.85 27.25 4.36
CA LEU A 409 -11.00 27.12 3.44
C LEU A 409 -12.15 28.05 3.82
N THR A 410 -12.54 28.07 5.10
CA THR A 410 -13.75 28.75 5.56
C THR A 410 -13.59 30.28 5.72
N GLY A 411 -12.39 30.82 5.45
CA GLY A 411 -12.07 32.23 5.72
C GLY A 411 -11.99 32.60 7.21
N SER A 412 -12.29 31.67 8.12
CA SER A 412 -12.22 31.83 9.59
C SER A 412 -10.80 32.13 10.10
N ALA A 413 -9.78 31.94 9.25
CA ALA A 413 -8.36 32.14 9.47
C ALA A 413 -8.01 33.33 10.38
N ARG A 414 -8.62 34.52 10.25
CA ARG A 414 -8.19 35.70 11.04
C ARG A 414 -8.26 35.52 12.57
N ARG A 415 -9.19 34.72 13.10
CA ARG A 415 -9.23 34.40 14.55
C ARG A 415 -8.45 33.12 14.86
N ILE A 416 -8.68 32.06 14.08
CA ILE A 416 -8.17 30.71 14.40
C ILE A 416 -6.66 30.60 14.11
N SER A 417 -6.14 31.26 13.07
CA SER A 417 -4.71 31.17 12.69
C SER A 417 -3.75 31.58 13.80
N VAL A 418 -4.10 32.57 14.64
CA VAL A 418 -3.23 32.99 15.76
C VAL A 418 -3.19 31.91 16.86
N ALA A 419 -4.29 31.19 17.08
CA ALA A 419 -4.34 30.06 18.01
C ALA A 419 -3.56 28.86 17.46
N ILE A 420 -3.77 28.50 16.18
CA ILE A 420 -3.00 27.47 15.45
C ILE A 420 -1.49 27.78 15.53
N SER A 421 -1.10 29.00 15.12
CA SER A 421 0.30 29.45 15.07
C SER A 421 0.99 29.33 16.43
N ARG A 422 0.27 29.69 17.51
CA ARG A 422 0.76 29.62 18.88
C ARG A 422 0.87 28.18 19.36
N ALA A 423 -0.11 27.34 19.04
CA ALA A 423 -0.13 25.93 19.46
C ALA A 423 0.97 25.12 18.78
N LEU A 424 1.15 25.27 17.46
CA LEU A 424 2.20 24.58 16.71
C LEU A 424 3.60 25.00 17.18
N ARG A 425 3.89 26.31 17.26
CA ARG A 425 5.21 26.79 17.72
C ARG A 425 5.51 26.44 19.19
N ALA A 426 4.48 26.18 20.00
CA ALA A 426 4.66 25.77 21.39
C ALA A 426 5.00 24.27 21.54
N ASP A 427 4.72 23.42 20.54
CA ASP A 427 4.91 21.96 20.59
C ASP A 427 6.41 21.57 20.52
N ARG A 428 7.09 21.70 21.66
CA ARG A 428 8.51 21.36 21.84
C ARG A 428 8.84 19.86 21.78
N TRP A 429 7.84 19.02 21.48
CA TRP A 429 7.94 17.57 21.53
C TRP A 429 7.77 16.91 20.16
N ARG A 430 7.04 17.55 19.23
CA ARG A 430 6.94 17.13 17.83
C ARG A 430 8.31 17.03 17.16
N ARG A 431 8.68 15.83 16.74
CA ARG A 431 9.92 15.57 15.99
C ARG A 431 9.73 15.48 14.47
N GLN A 432 8.52 15.15 14.03
CA GLN A 432 8.18 14.98 12.63
C GLN A 432 6.96 15.84 12.26
N LEU A 433 7.01 16.43 11.07
CA LEU A 433 5.89 17.13 10.45
C LEU A 433 5.91 16.88 8.94
N ASP A 434 4.87 16.23 8.45
CA ASP A 434 4.67 15.93 7.03
C ASP A 434 3.37 16.63 6.59
N LEU A 435 3.45 17.49 5.58
CA LEU A 435 2.30 18.27 5.08
C LEU A 435 2.41 18.52 3.56
N ASP A 436 1.53 17.90 2.78
CA ASP A 436 1.24 18.30 1.41
C ASP A 436 0.56 19.68 1.39
N ILE A 437 1.17 20.64 0.67
CA ILE A 437 0.74 22.04 0.51
C ILE A 437 -0.16 22.21 -0.72
N ASP A 438 -0.15 21.31 -1.69
CA ASP A 438 -1.00 21.39 -2.89
C ASP A 438 -2.44 21.07 -2.59
N LYS A 439 -2.62 20.15 -1.63
CA LYS A 439 -3.89 19.86 -0.96
C LYS A 439 -4.38 20.99 -0.04
N LEU A 440 -3.64 22.10 0.10
CA LEU A 440 -4.12 23.31 0.78
C LEU A 440 -4.80 24.27 -0.22
N PRO A 441 -5.76 25.09 0.24
CA PRO A 441 -6.55 25.94 -0.65
C PRO A 441 -5.70 26.97 -1.39
N ILE A 442 -6.19 27.46 -2.54
CA ILE A 442 -5.55 28.54 -3.31
C ILE A 442 -5.29 29.78 -2.42
N ALA A 443 -6.14 30.05 -1.42
CA ALA A 443 -5.93 31.10 -0.42
C ALA A 443 -4.65 30.94 0.43
N PHE A 444 -4.13 29.72 0.59
CA PHE A 444 -2.84 29.45 1.26
C PHE A 444 -1.64 29.70 0.37
N ARG A 445 -1.81 29.57 -0.96
CA ARG A 445 -0.79 29.90 -1.97
C ARG A 445 -0.47 31.41 -1.95
N VAL A 446 -1.30 32.25 -1.32
CA VAL A 446 -0.93 33.64 -0.98
C VAL A 446 0.20 33.65 0.05
N PHE A 447 1.39 34.12 -0.38
CA PHE A 447 2.65 34.19 0.40
C PHE A 447 2.52 34.66 1.86
N VAL A 448 1.57 35.54 2.17
CA VAL A 448 1.30 36.00 3.55
C VAL A 448 0.82 34.86 4.46
N ALA A 449 -0.07 33.99 3.99
CA ALA A 449 -0.55 32.83 4.75
C ALA A 449 0.59 31.81 4.95
N PHE A 450 1.33 31.51 3.89
CA PHE A 450 2.52 30.66 3.94
C PHE A 450 3.56 31.17 4.96
N ARG A 451 3.88 32.48 4.98
CA ARG A 451 4.79 33.07 5.97
C ARG A 451 4.32 32.90 7.42
N VAL A 452 3.02 32.98 7.68
CA VAL A 452 2.45 32.75 9.03
C VAL A 452 2.61 31.29 9.43
N PHE A 453 2.32 30.35 8.53
CA PHE A 453 2.52 28.92 8.77
C PHE A 453 4.01 28.56 8.98
N VAL A 454 4.91 29.01 8.12
CA VAL A 454 6.35 28.76 8.24
C VAL A 454 6.92 29.37 9.53
N ALA A 455 6.44 30.54 9.94
CA ALA A 455 6.78 31.12 11.25
C ALA A 455 6.16 30.35 12.44
N SER A 456 5.36 29.31 12.22
CA SER A 456 4.68 28.50 13.24
C SER A 456 5.19 27.07 13.34
N LEU A 457 6.18 26.70 12.52
CA LEU A 457 6.88 25.42 12.64
C LEU A 457 7.57 25.30 14.02
N PRO A 458 7.60 24.10 14.64
CA PRO A 458 8.36 23.89 15.87
C PRO A 458 9.88 24.00 15.65
N ASP A 459 10.59 24.73 16.51
CA ASP A 459 12.05 24.94 16.42
C ASP A 459 12.88 23.65 16.66
N ASN A 460 12.23 22.55 17.05
CA ASN A 460 12.80 21.28 17.52
C ASN A 460 12.51 20.06 16.61
N LEU A 461 12.00 20.27 15.40
CA LEU A 461 11.81 19.20 14.42
C LEU A 461 13.15 18.51 14.11
N SER A 462 13.10 17.19 13.92
CA SER A 462 14.18 16.41 13.31
C SER A 462 13.83 15.90 11.91
N HIS A 463 12.55 15.81 11.57
CA HIS A 463 12.04 15.39 10.27
C HIS A 463 11.03 16.44 9.77
N LEU A 464 11.17 16.88 8.51
CA LEU A 464 10.24 17.81 7.86
C LEU A 464 10.04 17.38 6.41
N SER A 465 8.81 17.01 6.05
CA SER A 465 8.39 16.73 4.68
C SER A 465 7.33 17.72 4.23
N LEU A 466 7.55 18.38 3.09
CA LEU A 466 6.65 19.36 2.49
C LEU A 466 6.64 19.21 0.96
N THR A 467 5.46 19.19 0.35
CA THR A 467 5.31 19.09 -1.12
C THR A 467 4.45 20.21 -1.68
N TRP A 468 4.84 20.69 -2.87
CA TRP A 468 4.26 21.78 -3.64
C TRP A 468 4.28 21.47 -5.15
N SER A 469 3.37 22.10 -5.87
CA SER A 469 3.26 22.15 -7.31
C SER A 469 2.99 23.58 -7.81
N ASP A 470 3.52 23.90 -8.98
CA ASP A 470 3.09 24.96 -9.91
C ASP A 470 3.12 26.43 -9.43
N PHE A 471 3.41 26.71 -8.14
CA PHE A 471 3.29 28.06 -7.56
C PHE A 471 4.47 28.52 -6.69
N ALA A 472 5.38 27.63 -6.27
CA ALA A 472 6.47 28.05 -5.39
C ALA A 472 7.42 29.05 -6.09
N THR A 473 7.95 29.99 -5.31
CA THR A 473 8.87 31.04 -5.78
C THR A 473 10.01 31.22 -4.78
N ASP A 474 11.07 31.92 -5.18
CA ASP A 474 12.24 32.19 -4.32
C ASP A 474 11.88 32.80 -2.97
N LEU A 475 10.83 33.63 -2.91
CA LEU A 475 10.32 34.22 -1.67
C LEU A 475 9.77 33.16 -0.70
N HIS A 476 9.08 32.15 -1.22
CA HIS A 476 8.58 31.02 -0.44
C HIS A 476 9.75 30.17 0.08
N LEU A 477 10.70 29.83 -0.79
CA LEU A 477 11.84 29.00 -0.41
C LEU A 477 12.77 29.70 0.58
N ALA A 478 13.05 30.99 0.40
CA ALA A 478 13.80 31.81 1.36
C ALA A 478 13.08 31.98 2.70
N ALA A 479 11.73 32.11 2.69
CA ALA A 479 10.96 32.16 3.93
C ALA A 479 11.07 30.84 4.72
N LEU A 480 10.94 29.69 4.05
CA LEU A 480 11.13 28.36 4.64
C LEU A 480 12.56 28.18 5.19
N ALA A 481 13.56 28.50 4.38
CA ALA A 481 14.98 28.45 4.74
C ALA A 481 15.29 29.25 6.02
N SER A 482 14.63 30.39 6.23
CA SER A 482 14.77 31.21 7.44
C SER A 482 14.20 30.59 8.73
N LYS A 483 13.55 29.42 8.63
CA LYS A 483 12.88 28.70 9.74
C LYS A 483 13.18 27.20 9.80
N LEU A 484 14.16 26.69 9.06
CA LEU A 484 14.62 25.31 9.24
C LEU A 484 15.20 25.11 10.65
N ALA A 485 14.74 24.06 11.33
CA ALA A 485 15.17 23.72 12.68
C ALA A 485 16.65 23.28 12.70
N ARG A 486 17.42 23.72 13.70
CA ARG A 486 18.83 23.29 13.85
C ARG A 486 18.99 21.81 14.20
N SER A 487 17.93 21.18 14.68
CA SER A 487 17.86 19.75 15.02
C SER A 487 17.45 18.85 13.85
N LEU A 488 17.29 19.40 12.64
CA LEU A 488 16.82 18.65 11.49
C LEU A 488 17.85 17.61 11.01
N GLN A 489 17.41 16.36 10.89
CA GLN A 489 18.17 15.21 10.39
C GLN A 489 17.65 14.73 9.04
N GLN A 490 16.34 14.88 8.76
CA GLN A 490 15.72 14.57 7.48
C GLN A 490 14.92 15.76 6.95
N LEU A 491 15.14 16.11 5.68
CA LEU A 491 14.45 17.19 4.98
C LEU A 491 14.00 16.68 3.60
N GLN A 492 12.69 16.65 3.37
CA GLN A 492 12.08 16.30 2.09
C GLN A 492 11.29 17.51 1.58
N LEU A 493 11.64 17.99 0.38
CA LEU A 493 11.05 19.17 -0.25
C LEU A 493 10.76 18.90 -1.72
N GLY A 494 9.48 18.94 -2.12
CA GLY A 494 9.07 18.80 -3.52
C GLY A 494 8.49 20.07 -4.09
N PHE A 495 9.15 20.68 -5.07
CA PHE A 495 8.74 21.89 -5.81
C PHE A 495 8.54 21.57 -7.30
N GLY A 496 7.81 20.50 -7.62
CA GLY A 496 7.53 20.12 -9.01
C GLY A 496 6.74 21.21 -9.75
N GLY A 497 6.95 21.43 -11.04
CA GLY A 497 6.19 22.42 -11.81
C GLY A 497 6.46 23.89 -11.45
N CYS A 498 7.33 24.18 -10.48
CA CYS A 498 7.49 25.51 -9.89
C CYS A 498 8.37 26.43 -10.78
N SER A 499 7.84 26.76 -11.95
CA SER A 499 8.46 27.60 -13.00
C SER A 499 8.87 29.03 -12.58
N GLN A 500 8.51 29.48 -11.37
CA GLN A 500 8.95 30.76 -10.77
C GLN A 500 10.03 30.59 -9.68
N LEU A 501 10.61 29.39 -9.54
CA LEU A 501 11.77 29.12 -8.70
C LEU A 501 13.05 29.27 -9.52
N THR A 502 14.02 30.00 -8.98
CA THR A 502 15.31 30.29 -9.63
C THR A 502 16.49 29.87 -8.74
N ASP A 503 17.70 30.04 -9.27
CA ASP A 503 18.95 29.89 -8.53
C ASP A 503 18.97 30.67 -7.20
N ALA A 504 18.30 31.83 -7.13
CA ALA A 504 18.25 32.64 -5.92
C ALA A 504 17.44 31.96 -4.79
N GLY A 505 16.35 31.26 -5.13
CA GLY A 505 15.58 30.47 -4.18
C GLY A 505 16.36 29.26 -3.68
N VAL A 506 16.99 28.50 -4.59
CA VAL A 506 17.79 27.31 -4.24
C VAL A 506 19.02 27.71 -3.43
N ALA A 507 19.70 28.80 -3.78
CA ALA A 507 20.78 29.37 -2.97
C ALA A 507 20.30 29.83 -1.58
N ALA A 508 19.10 30.39 -1.46
CA ALA A 508 18.54 30.77 -0.16
C ALA A 508 18.27 29.56 0.75
N LEU A 509 17.81 28.44 0.19
CA LEU A 509 17.72 27.15 0.89
C LEU A 509 19.10 26.62 1.30
N ALA A 510 20.01 26.51 0.33
CA ALA A 510 21.35 25.97 0.48
C ALA A 510 22.10 26.61 1.64
N ASN A 511 22.14 27.95 1.67
CA ASN A 511 22.77 28.77 2.71
C ASN A 511 22.14 28.62 4.12
N LYS A 512 21.11 27.78 4.30
CA LYS A 512 20.42 27.52 5.58
C LYS A 512 20.21 26.03 5.88
N LEU A 513 20.78 25.12 5.08
CA LEU A 513 20.73 23.68 5.37
C LEU A 513 21.37 23.38 6.76
N PRO A 514 20.68 22.65 7.65
CA PRO A 514 21.23 22.32 8.97
C PRO A 514 22.49 21.45 8.89
N SER A 515 23.53 21.82 9.63
CA SER A 515 24.85 21.14 9.60
C SER A 515 24.88 19.74 10.22
N GLY A 516 23.73 19.22 10.67
CA GLY A 516 23.55 17.86 11.18
C GLY A 516 22.56 17.04 10.34
N LEU A 517 22.17 17.54 9.17
CA LEU A 517 21.26 16.85 8.26
C LEU A 517 21.91 15.56 7.72
N GLN A 518 21.18 14.45 7.79
CA GLN A 518 21.62 13.11 7.37
C GLN A 518 20.95 12.68 6.07
N GLN A 519 19.73 13.15 5.81
CA GLN A 519 18.99 12.86 4.58
C GLN A 519 18.42 14.15 3.98
N LEU A 520 18.65 14.34 2.69
CA LEU A 520 18.09 15.43 1.90
C LEU A 520 17.42 14.85 0.65
N GLU A 521 16.11 15.02 0.55
CA GLU A 521 15.36 14.84 -0.68
C GLU A 521 14.89 16.21 -1.18
N LEU A 522 15.29 16.56 -2.40
CA LEU A 522 14.92 17.80 -3.06
C LEU A 522 14.47 17.50 -4.49
N ASN A 523 13.19 17.71 -4.77
CA ASN A 523 12.62 17.57 -6.10
C ASN A 523 12.29 18.97 -6.65
N LEU A 524 12.92 19.35 -7.75
CA LEU A 524 12.78 20.61 -8.47
C LEU A 524 12.34 20.34 -9.93
N CYS A 525 11.67 19.22 -10.19
CA CYS A 525 11.23 18.87 -11.54
C CYS A 525 10.41 20.00 -12.19
N ASP A 526 10.64 20.33 -13.47
CA ASP A 526 10.02 21.42 -14.22
C ASP A 526 10.27 22.84 -13.64
N CYS A 527 11.31 23.02 -12.80
CA CYS A 527 11.80 24.35 -12.41
C CYS A 527 12.63 24.97 -13.56
N SER A 528 11.94 25.38 -14.63
CA SER A 528 12.54 25.82 -15.90
C SER A 528 13.44 27.08 -15.84
N GLN A 529 13.49 27.78 -14.70
CA GLN A 529 14.41 28.90 -14.41
C GLN A 529 15.62 28.53 -13.52
N LEU A 530 15.82 27.24 -13.22
CA LEU A 530 17.00 26.74 -12.50
C LEU A 530 18.17 26.52 -13.47
N THR A 531 19.34 27.08 -13.12
CA THR A 531 20.59 26.95 -13.89
C THR A 531 21.69 26.27 -13.08
N ASP A 532 22.85 26.05 -13.72
CA ASP A 532 24.06 25.56 -13.07
C ASP A 532 24.42 26.33 -11.79
N ALA A 533 24.13 27.63 -11.72
CA ALA A 533 24.42 28.45 -10.55
C ALA A 533 23.59 28.02 -9.31
N GLY A 534 22.34 27.61 -9.49
CA GLY A 534 21.48 27.11 -8.41
C GLY A 534 21.93 25.74 -7.89
N VAL A 535 22.29 24.83 -8.80
CA VAL A 535 22.83 23.50 -8.44
C VAL A 535 24.20 23.64 -7.77
N ALA A 536 25.08 24.51 -8.29
CA ALA A 536 26.37 24.82 -7.66
C ALA A 536 26.20 25.51 -6.29
N ALA A 537 25.19 26.37 -6.11
CA ALA A 537 24.91 26.98 -4.82
C ALA A 537 24.44 25.94 -3.78
N LEU A 538 23.61 24.97 -4.19
CA LEU A 538 23.23 23.83 -3.37
C LEU A 538 24.44 22.97 -2.99
N ALA A 539 25.23 22.59 -4.00
CA ALA A 539 26.42 21.77 -3.86
C ALA A 539 27.40 22.30 -2.81
N ASN A 540 27.75 23.59 -2.90
CA ASN A 540 28.71 24.24 -2.02
C ASN A 540 28.24 24.38 -0.56
N GLN A 541 26.99 24.01 -0.24
CA GLN A 541 26.43 24.03 1.12
C GLN A 541 25.90 22.65 1.58
N LEU A 542 26.18 21.56 0.86
CA LEU A 542 25.80 20.21 1.31
C LEU A 542 26.53 19.87 2.62
N PRO A 543 25.81 19.48 3.69
CA PRO A 543 26.42 19.24 4.99
C PRO A 543 27.22 17.93 5.00
N SER A 544 28.39 17.92 5.64
CA SER A 544 29.27 16.75 5.70
C SER A 544 28.72 15.56 6.47
N SER A 545 27.61 15.74 7.21
CA SER A 545 26.85 14.70 7.89
C SER A 545 25.90 13.91 6.98
N LEU A 546 25.73 14.30 5.72
CA LEU A 546 24.76 13.72 4.81
C LEU A 546 25.13 12.29 4.42
N GLN A 547 24.20 11.36 4.65
CA GLN A 547 24.28 9.93 4.34
C GLN A 547 23.42 9.54 3.14
N GLN A 548 22.34 10.29 2.87
CA GLN A 548 21.46 10.06 1.72
C GLN A 548 21.13 11.38 1.02
N LEU A 549 21.25 11.38 -0.31
CA LEU A 549 20.88 12.49 -1.19
C LEU A 549 19.99 11.98 -2.32
N THR A 550 18.78 12.51 -2.39
CA THR A 550 17.90 12.38 -3.55
C THR A 550 17.70 13.76 -4.16
N LEU A 551 18.23 13.98 -5.37
CA LEU A 551 18.02 15.21 -6.13
C LEU A 551 17.30 14.87 -7.44
N ASN A 552 16.12 15.46 -7.64
CA ASN A 552 15.41 15.45 -8.91
C ASN A 552 15.40 16.87 -9.48
N VAL A 553 15.91 17.04 -10.69
CA VAL A 553 15.89 18.31 -11.45
C VAL A 553 15.50 18.05 -12.91
N SER A 554 14.68 17.04 -13.16
CA SER A 554 14.07 16.80 -14.48
C SER A 554 13.44 18.06 -15.05
N ARG A 555 13.51 18.28 -16.36
CA ARG A 555 12.95 19.42 -17.11
C ARG A 555 13.47 20.80 -16.66
N CYS A 556 14.58 20.84 -15.91
CA CYS A 556 15.31 22.07 -15.65
C CYS A 556 16.16 22.40 -16.88
N ASN A 557 15.50 22.93 -17.91
CA ASN A 557 16.05 23.08 -19.27
C ASN A 557 17.35 23.91 -19.39
N GLN A 558 17.79 24.60 -18.33
CA GLN A 558 19.00 25.43 -18.28
C GLN A 558 20.14 24.82 -17.44
N LEU A 559 20.06 23.53 -17.08
CA LEU A 559 21.15 22.78 -16.44
C LEU A 559 22.10 22.14 -17.46
N THR A 560 23.39 22.17 -17.16
CA THR A 560 24.47 21.63 -17.98
C THR A 560 25.42 20.75 -17.15
N ASP A 561 26.42 20.15 -17.82
CA ASP A 561 27.54 19.45 -17.18
C ASP A 561 28.27 20.32 -16.13
N ALA A 562 28.23 21.66 -16.23
CA ALA A 562 28.94 22.54 -15.30
C ALA A 562 28.31 22.57 -13.89
N GLY A 563 26.99 22.68 -13.79
CA GLY A 563 26.27 22.60 -12.50
C GLY A 563 26.40 21.23 -11.87
N MET A 564 26.49 20.19 -12.70
CA MET A 564 26.58 18.81 -12.25
C MET A 564 28.01 18.39 -11.85
N ALA A 565 29.03 18.86 -12.55
CA ALA A 565 30.41 18.80 -12.06
C ALA A 565 30.54 19.53 -10.72
N ALA A 566 29.93 20.72 -10.57
CA ALA A 566 29.92 21.46 -9.32
C ALA A 566 29.19 20.72 -8.18
N LEU A 567 28.08 20.02 -8.46
CA LEU A 567 27.44 19.10 -7.50
C LEU A 567 28.40 18.02 -7.02
N ALA A 568 29.02 17.34 -7.98
CA ALA A 568 29.78 16.15 -7.69
C ALA A 568 31.12 16.42 -6.99
N ASP A 569 31.79 17.53 -7.33
CA ASP A 569 33.00 18.01 -6.64
C ASP A 569 32.77 18.44 -5.18
N LYS A 570 31.52 18.42 -4.71
CA LYS A 570 31.10 18.77 -3.34
C LYS A 570 30.29 17.68 -2.64
N LEU A 571 30.14 16.48 -3.21
CA LEU A 571 29.40 15.40 -2.55
C LEU A 571 30.10 14.97 -1.24
N PRO A 572 29.35 14.85 -0.13
CA PRO A 572 29.90 14.37 1.14
C PRO A 572 30.48 12.95 1.04
N SER A 573 31.71 12.77 1.53
CA SER A 573 32.40 11.47 1.49
C SER A 573 31.77 10.38 2.39
N GLY A 574 30.85 10.76 3.28
CA GLY A 574 30.08 9.86 4.13
C GLY A 574 28.76 9.36 3.52
N LEU A 575 28.46 9.73 2.27
CA LEU A 575 27.22 9.39 1.59
C LEU A 575 27.15 7.90 1.25
N GLN A 576 26.06 7.23 1.67
CA GLN A 576 25.82 5.79 1.52
C GLN A 576 24.83 5.47 0.39
N GLN A 577 23.92 6.41 0.08
CA GLN A 577 22.91 6.33 -0.97
C GLN A 577 22.87 7.63 -1.78
N LEU A 578 22.88 7.51 -3.10
CA LEU A 578 22.76 8.63 -4.03
C LEU A 578 21.72 8.31 -5.10
N THR A 579 20.69 9.14 -5.17
CA THR A 579 19.64 9.10 -6.19
C THR A 579 19.69 10.40 -6.99
N LEU A 580 20.03 10.33 -8.28
CA LEU A 580 20.08 11.48 -9.17
C LEU A 580 19.07 11.29 -10.31
N ILE A 581 18.05 12.14 -10.36
CA ILE A 581 16.97 12.10 -11.35
C ILE A 581 17.04 13.34 -12.21
N PHE A 582 17.33 13.10 -13.48
CA PHE A 582 17.50 14.06 -14.55
C PHE A 582 16.69 13.50 -15.71
N GLU A 583 15.87 14.32 -16.33
CA GLU A 583 15.09 14.04 -17.54
C GLU A 583 15.03 15.35 -18.33
N LEU A 584 15.09 15.32 -19.67
CA LEU A 584 14.84 16.45 -20.57
C LEU A 584 15.50 17.81 -20.20
N CYS A 585 16.82 17.86 -19.97
CA CYS A 585 17.57 19.13 -19.82
C CYS A 585 18.27 19.52 -21.12
N SER A 586 18.54 20.82 -21.37
CA SER A 586 18.90 21.31 -22.72
C SER A 586 20.21 22.12 -22.80
N ALA A 587 20.86 22.01 -23.97
CA ALA A 587 22.05 22.74 -24.43
C ALA A 587 23.39 22.48 -23.67
N LEU A 588 24.31 21.80 -24.37
CA LEU A 588 25.76 21.92 -24.19
C LEU A 588 26.36 22.23 -25.57
N GLN A 589 27.43 23.03 -25.63
CA GLN A 589 28.15 23.27 -26.88
C GLN A 589 29.66 23.50 -26.65
N CYS A 590 30.45 22.47 -26.97
CA CYS A 590 31.89 22.47 -27.25
C CYS A 590 32.93 22.87 -26.17
N ALA A 591 33.91 21.97 -26.06
CA ALA A 591 35.34 22.21 -25.87
C ALA A 591 35.94 22.37 -24.45
N ALA A 592 36.93 21.48 -24.20
CA ALA A 592 37.98 21.47 -23.17
C ALA A 592 37.64 20.91 -21.76
N TRP A 593 38.70 20.33 -21.17
CA TRP A 593 38.79 19.68 -19.84
C TRP A 593 38.07 18.30 -19.76
N ALA A 594 38.68 17.16 -19.42
CA ALA A 594 39.91 16.81 -18.68
C ALA A 594 39.85 17.07 -17.16
N GLY A 595 39.16 16.22 -16.39
CA GLY A 595 38.99 16.50 -14.96
C GLY A 595 38.39 15.45 -13.99
N LYS A 596 38.26 14.16 -14.33
CA LYS A 596 37.99 13.05 -13.36
C LYS A 596 36.75 13.20 -12.45
N LEU A 597 35.63 12.69 -12.93
CA LEU A 597 34.33 12.55 -12.26
C LEU A 597 33.56 11.48 -13.22
N GLN A 598 32.24 11.18 -13.17
CA GLN A 598 31.12 10.69 -14.11
C GLN A 598 29.62 10.71 -13.57
N LEU A 599 28.57 11.20 -14.26
CA LEU A 599 27.21 11.56 -13.72
C LEU A 599 25.96 10.69 -14.13
N GLY A 600 24.72 11.24 -14.07
CA GLY A 600 23.44 10.67 -14.54
C GLY A 600 22.46 11.79 -15.00
N PHE A 601 21.67 11.57 -16.06
CA PHE A 601 21.36 12.61 -17.07
C PHE A 601 20.17 12.36 -18.05
N GLY A 602 19.04 11.78 -17.64
CA GLY A 602 17.93 11.54 -18.57
C GLY A 602 17.56 12.76 -19.45
N GLY A 603 17.18 12.52 -20.70
CA GLY A 603 16.86 13.51 -21.75
C GLY A 603 17.89 14.63 -21.98
N CYS A 604 19.10 14.54 -21.39
CA CYS A 604 20.19 15.45 -21.67
C CYS A 604 20.79 15.07 -23.03
N SER A 605 20.11 15.47 -24.10
CA SER A 605 20.45 15.15 -25.50
C SER A 605 21.87 15.53 -25.93
N GLN A 606 22.55 16.37 -25.15
CA GLN A 606 23.92 16.84 -25.38
C GLN A 606 24.96 16.27 -24.40
N LEU A 607 24.57 15.36 -23.50
CA LEU A 607 25.48 14.69 -22.58
C LEU A 607 26.60 13.97 -23.33
N THR A 608 27.86 14.29 -23.01
CA THR A 608 29.02 13.57 -23.55
C THR A 608 29.59 12.56 -22.56
N ASP A 609 30.48 11.69 -23.05
CA ASP A 609 31.34 10.83 -22.23
C ASP A 609 32.27 11.60 -21.27
N ALA A 610 32.41 12.93 -21.42
CA ALA A 610 33.11 13.79 -20.47
C ALA A 610 32.19 14.28 -19.32
N GLY A 611 30.87 14.38 -19.56
CA GLY A 611 29.84 14.55 -18.53
C GLY A 611 29.55 13.23 -17.80
N VAL A 612 29.58 12.12 -18.54
CA VAL A 612 29.88 10.77 -18.00
C VAL A 612 31.40 10.63 -17.77
N ALA A 613 32.05 11.75 -17.45
CA ALA A 613 33.23 11.90 -16.63
C ALA A 613 33.14 13.12 -15.63
N ALA A 614 31.91 13.52 -15.17
CA ALA A 614 31.50 14.63 -14.25
C ALA A 614 30.80 14.34 -12.84
N LEU A 615 30.72 13.09 -12.28
CA LEU A 615 30.60 12.50 -10.86
C LEU A 615 31.59 11.34 -10.35
N ALA A 616 31.50 10.08 -10.80
CA ALA A 616 32.17 8.84 -10.34
C ALA A 616 33.68 8.71 -10.08
N ASP A 617 34.60 9.41 -10.73
CA ASP A 617 36.00 9.44 -10.22
C ASP A 617 36.11 10.08 -8.81
N LYS A 618 35.02 10.68 -8.32
CA LYS A 618 34.75 10.96 -6.89
C LYS A 618 33.32 10.52 -6.47
N LEU A 619 32.79 9.41 -7.00
CA LEU A 619 31.72 8.66 -6.31
C LEU A 619 32.27 8.23 -4.93
N PRO A 620 31.50 8.31 -3.84
CA PRO A 620 31.96 7.88 -2.52
C PRO A 620 32.34 6.39 -2.52
N SER A 621 33.56 6.06 -2.06
CA SER A 621 34.04 4.67 -2.01
C SER A 621 33.27 3.77 -1.03
N GLY A 622 32.49 4.35 -0.12
CA GLY A 622 31.59 3.67 0.81
C GLY A 622 30.14 3.51 0.31
N LEU A 623 29.82 3.90 -0.92
CA LEU A 623 28.46 3.87 -1.46
C LEU A 623 27.97 2.42 -1.62
N GLN A 624 26.80 2.11 -1.04
CA GLN A 624 26.21 0.76 -1.09
C GLN A 624 25.12 0.62 -2.15
N GLN A 625 24.46 1.73 -2.51
CA GLN A 625 23.37 1.78 -3.49
C GLN A 625 23.59 2.95 -4.46
N LEU A 626 23.52 2.67 -5.76
CA LEU A 626 23.63 3.67 -6.83
C LEU A 626 22.48 3.52 -7.83
N THR A 627 21.76 4.61 -8.07
CA THR A 627 20.75 4.72 -9.13
C THR A 627 21.07 5.92 -10.02
N LEU A 628 21.35 5.65 -11.30
CA LEU A 628 21.60 6.67 -12.32
C LEU A 628 20.66 6.44 -13.51
N ASN A 629 19.95 7.50 -13.92
CA ASN A 629 19.12 7.48 -15.12
C ASN A 629 19.78 8.32 -16.24
N PHE A 630 20.20 7.66 -17.31
CA PHE A 630 20.76 8.21 -18.56
C PHE A 630 19.78 8.04 -19.74
N GLN A 631 18.47 8.04 -19.51
CA GLN A 631 17.50 8.01 -20.60
C GLN A 631 17.80 9.07 -21.69
N GLU A 632 17.55 8.80 -22.96
CA GLU A 632 17.63 9.74 -24.10
C GLU A 632 18.97 10.49 -24.27
N CYS A 633 20.07 10.02 -23.66
CA CYS A 633 21.41 10.61 -23.79
C CYS A 633 22.02 10.31 -25.18
N GLN A 634 21.71 11.13 -26.18
CA GLN A 634 22.09 10.86 -27.58
C GLN A 634 23.59 10.92 -27.87
N LEU A 635 24.38 11.63 -27.04
CA LEU A 635 25.84 11.76 -27.17
C LEU A 635 26.63 10.92 -26.14
N LEU A 636 25.97 10.04 -25.38
CA LEU A 636 26.62 9.04 -24.53
C LEU A 636 27.00 7.83 -25.37
N THR A 637 28.28 7.45 -25.32
CA THR A 637 28.85 6.32 -26.06
C THR A 637 29.39 5.25 -25.11
N ASP A 638 29.98 4.22 -25.70
CA ASP A 638 30.72 3.17 -25.01
C ASP A 638 31.83 3.71 -24.09
N ALA A 639 32.44 4.86 -24.41
CA ALA A 639 33.52 5.43 -23.62
C ALA A 639 33.01 5.94 -22.25
N GLY A 640 31.85 6.59 -22.21
CA GLY A 640 31.19 7.01 -20.98
C GLY A 640 30.74 5.82 -20.14
N VAL A 641 30.18 4.77 -20.75
CA VAL A 641 29.80 3.56 -20.02
C VAL A 641 31.04 2.78 -19.52
N ALA A 642 32.13 2.76 -20.29
CA ALA A 642 33.40 2.14 -19.88
C ALA A 642 34.06 2.85 -18.69
N ALA A 643 34.02 4.18 -18.64
CA ALA A 643 34.53 4.89 -17.48
C ALA A 643 33.66 4.68 -16.21
N LEU A 644 32.40 4.22 -16.33
CA LEU A 644 31.51 3.92 -15.19
C LEU A 644 31.90 2.63 -14.53
N ALA A 645 31.97 1.60 -15.35
CA ALA A 645 32.55 0.32 -15.03
C ALA A 645 33.85 0.48 -14.19
N ASN A 646 34.79 1.29 -14.68
CA ASN A 646 36.10 1.49 -14.06
C ASN A 646 36.09 2.27 -12.73
N LYS A 647 34.93 2.73 -12.24
CA LYS A 647 34.78 3.57 -11.03
C LYS A 647 33.71 3.11 -10.04
N LEU A 648 32.92 2.06 -10.36
CA LEU A 648 31.92 1.51 -9.45
C LEU A 648 32.57 1.04 -8.12
N PRO A 649 32.13 1.55 -6.95
CA PRO A 649 32.62 1.08 -5.65
C PRO A 649 32.46 -0.43 -5.44
N SER A 650 33.53 -1.11 -5.04
CA SER A 650 33.56 -2.58 -4.88
C SER A 650 32.68 -3.11 -3.73
N GLY A 651 32.28 -2.25 -2.80
CA GLY A 651 31.35 -2.56 -1.69
C GLY A 651 29.86 -2.40 -2.03
N MET A 652 29.53 -2.10 -3.28
CA MET A 652 28.17 -1.87 -3.74
C MET A 652 27.31 -3.14 -3.71
N GLN A 653 26.10 -3.03 -3.18
CA GLN A 653 25.12 -4.11 -3.05
C GLN A 653 23.98 -3.99 -4.06
N GLN A 654 23.62 -2.77 -4.47
CA GLN A 654 22.56 -2.50 -5.43
C GLN A 654 23.00 -1.49 -6.49
N LEU A 655 22.76 -1.83 -7.76
CA LEU A 655 23.10 -0.99 -8.91
C LEU A 655 21.89 -0.92 -9.86
N THR A 656 21.41 0.28 -10.12
CA THR A 656 20.38 0.56 -11.14
C THR A 656 20.91 1.57 -12.13
N LEU A 657 21.10 1.13 -13.38
CA LEU A 657 21.50 1.99 -14.50
C LEU A 657 20.44 1.92 -15.58
N ILE A 658 19.93 3.08 -15.98
CA ILE A 658 18.95 3.21 -17.07
C ILE A 658 19.62 3.95 -18.21
N PHE A 659 19.62 3.37 -19.40
CA PHE A 659 20.19 3.91 -20.64
C PHE A 659 19.13 4.01 -21.75
N TRP A 660 17.83 4.00 -21.40
CA TRP A 660 16.72 3.95 -22.35
C TRP A 660 16.89 5.00 -23.46
N TYR A 661 16.96 4.62 -24.73
CA TYR A 661 17.08 5.52 -25.89
C TYR A 661 18.49 6.17 -26.05
N CYS A 662 19.55 5.60 -25.45
CA CYS A 662 20.95 5.95 -25.76
C CYS A 662 21.38 5.38 -27.12
N LYS A 663 21.12 6.11 -28.22
CA LYS A 663 21.31 5.59 -29.58
C LYS A 663 22.77 5.30 -29.99
N GLN A 664 23.77 5.87 -29.30
CA GLN A 664 25.19 5.64 -29.58
C GLN A 664 25.87 4.64 -28.63
N LEU A 665 25.11 3.95 -27.78
CA LEU A 665 25.62 2.83 -26.99
C LEU A 665 25.66 1.55 -27.83
N THR A 666 26.82 0.88 -27.86
CA THR A 666 27.04 -0.39 -28.57
C THR A 666 27.40 -1.50 -27.60
N ASP A 667 27.63 -2.69 -28.16
CA ASP A 667 28.08 -3.87 -27.43
C ASP A 667 29.38 -3.65 -26.66
N ALA A 668 30.24 -2.74 -27.11
CA ALA A 668 31.51 -2.42 -26.44
C ALA A 668 31.30 -1.73 -25.09
N GLY A 669 30.31 -0.85 -24.95
CA GLY A 669 29.96 -0.17 -23.70
C GLY A 669 29.33 -1.14 -22.70
N VAL A 670 28.42 -2.00 -23.18
CA VAL A 670 27.83 -3.08 -22.36
C VAL A 670 28.91 -4.06 -21.89
N ALA A 671 29.85 -4.44 -22.77
CA ALA A 671 31.00 -5.26 -22.42
C ALA A 671 31.91 -4.58 -21.40
N ALA A 672 32.19 -3.28 -21.56
CA ALA A 672 33.03 -2.55 -20.62
C ALA A 672 32.39 -2.49 -19.22
N LEU A 673 31.08 -2.22 -19.12
CA LEU A 673 30.30 -2.28 -17.89
C LEU A 673 30.36 -3.67 -17.24
N ALA A 674 30.09 -4.71 -18.02
CA ALA A 674 30.06 -6.09 -17.56
C ALA A 674 31.37 -6.51 -16.90
N ASN A 675 32.51 -6.22 -17.56
CA ASN A 675 33.86 -6.54 -17.09
C ASN A 675 34.28 -5.86 -15.77
N LYS A 676 33.44 -5.02 -15.16
CA LYS A 676 33.71 -4.32 -13.88
C LYS A 676 32.52 -4.32 -12.90
N LEU A 677 31.50 -5.13 -13.11
CA LEU A 677 30.38 -5.22 -12.16
C LEU A 677 30.90 -5.64 -10.75
N PRO A 678 30.54 -4.94 -9.67
CA PRO A 678 31.02 -5.25 -8.31
C PRO A 678 30.68 -6.70 -7.89
N SER A 679 31.68 -7.44 -7.40
CA SER A 679 31.50 -8.85 -7.04
C SER A 679 30.60 -9.09 -5.82
N GLY A 680 30.35 -8.05 -5.01
CA GLY A 680 29.44 -8.09 -3.86
C GLY A 680 27.97 -7.74 -4.19
N LEU A 681 27.66 -7.51 -5.45
CA LEU A 681 26.35 -7.03 -5.89
C LEU A 681 25.25 -8.08 -5.71
N GLN A 682 24.15 -7.71 -5.03
CA GLN A 682 23.00 -8.56 -4.76
C GLN A 682 21.81 -8.26 -5.68
N GLN A 683 21.69 -7.01 -6.14
CA GLN A 683 20.64 -6.56 -7.05
C GLN A 683 21.24 -5.76 -8.22
N LEU A 684 20.91 -6.19 -9.43
CA LEU A 684 21.31 -5.52 -10.67
C LEU A 684 20.07 -5.20 -11.52
N THR A 685 19.86 -3.92 -11.80
CA THR A 685 18.86 -3.44 -12.75
C THR A 685 19.58 -2.71 -13.89
N LEU A 686 19.50 -3.24 -15.10
CA LEU A 686 19.99 -2.55 -16.31
C LEU A 686 18.85 -2.39 -17.30
N ASN A 687 18.58 -1.15 -17.71
CA ASN A 687 17.56 -0.84 -18.70
C ASN A 687 18.18 -0.23 -19.95
N PHE A 688 18.39 -1.05 -20.98
CA PHE A 688 18.96 -0.64 -22.28
C PHE A 688 17.89 -0.42 -23.37
N GLN A 689 16.62 -0.34 -22.98
CA GLN A 689 15.47 -0.11 -23.86
C GLN A 689 15.78 0.89 -24.99
N SER A 690 15.48 0.52 -26.25
CA SER A 690 15.63 1.38 -27.43
C SER A 690 17.06 1.89 -27.72
N CYS A 691 18.10 1.21 -27.23
CA CYS A 691 19.46 1.41 -27.72
C CYS A 691 19.61 0.67 -29.06
N GLU A 692 19.29 1.36 -30.16
CA GLU A 692 19.13 0.77 -31.50
C GLU A 692 20.41 0.13 -32.08
N LEU A 693 21.59 0.43 -31.54
CA LEU A 693 22.88 -0.15 -31.92
C LEU A 693 23.36 -1.31 -31.03
N LEU A 694 22.61 -1.70 -29.99
CA LEU A 694 22.92 -2.92 -29.24
C LEU A 694 22.54 -4.15 -30.05
N THR A 695 23.47 -5.10 -30.10
CA THR A 695 23.29 -6.38 -30.75
C THR A 695 23.39 -7.53 -29.74
N ASP A 696 23.35 -8.73 -30.28
CA ASP A 696 23.70 -9.96 -29.60
C ASP A 696 25.04 -9.89 -28.82
N ALA A 697 26.09 -9.23 -29.34
CA ALA A 697 27.40 -9.25 -28.70
C ALA A 697 27.44 -8.52 -27.34
N GLY A 698 26.60 -7.51 -27.11
CA GLY A 698 26.49 -6.82 -25.83
C GLY A 698 25.83 -7.73 -24.78
N VAL A 699 24.84 -8.52 -25.20
CA VAL A 699 24.19 -9.53 -24.35
C VAL A 699 25.18 -10.67 -24.02
N VAL A 700 26.04 -11.10 -24.96
CA VAL A 700 27.16 -12.03 -24.67
C VAL A 700 28.01 -11.50 -23.52
N ALA A 701 28.48 -10.26 -23.66
CA ALA A 701 29.48 -9.71 -22.77
C ALA A 701 28.92 -9.42 -21.37
N LEU A 702 27.68 -8.95 -21.28
CA LEU A 702 26.97 -8.79 -20.02
C LEU A 702 26.83 -10.13 -19.29
N ALA A 703 26.33 -11.14 -19.99
CA ALA A 703 26.09 -12.47 -19.42
C ALA A 703 27.38 -13.07 -18.84
N ASN A 704 28.45 -13.15 -19.64
CA ASN A 704 29.70 -13.81 -19.28
C ASN A 704 30.41 -13.21 -18.06
N GLN A 705 30.01 -12.03 -17.59
CA GLN A 705 30.58 -11.36 -16.41
C GLN A 705 29.55 -11.05 -15.30
N LEU A 706 28.35 -11.64 -15.34
CA LEU A 706 27.36 -11.47 -14.26
C LEU A 706 27.91 -11.95 -12.91
N PRO A 707 27.94 -11.12 -11.85
CA PRO A 707 28.43 -11.55 -10.54
C PRO A 707 27.56 -12.66 -9.95
N SER A 708 28.19 -13.76 -9.51
CA SER A 708 27.48 -14.93 -8.95
C SER A 708 26.76 -14.67 -7.61
N GLY A 709 26.96 -13.50 -7.00
CA GLY A 709 26.24 -13.02 -5.82
C GLY A 709 24.87 -12.39 -6.11
N VAL A 710 24.51 -12.14 -7.38
CA VAL A 710 23.25 -11.48 -7.75
C VAL A 710 22.06 -12.40 -7.46
N GLN A 711 21.18 -11.94 -6.56
CA GLN A 711 19.95 -12.63 -6.15
C GLN A 711 18.72 -12.12 -6.90
N GLN A 712 18.77 -10.86 -7.36
CA GLN A 712 17.74 -10.20 -8.16
C GLN A 712 18.36 -9.59 -9.43
N LEU A 713 17.99 -10.11 -10.59
CA LEU A 713 18.42 -9.59 -11.89
C LEU A 713 17.21 -9.08 -12.70
N THR A 714 17.29 -7.83 -13.13
CA THR A 714 16.31 -7.20 -14.02
C THR A 714 17.01 -6.61 -15.24
N LEU A 715 16.74 -7.16 -16.43
CA LEU A 715 17.25 -6.64 -17.70
C LEU A 715 16.09 -6.26 -18.64
N ARG A 716 16.22 -5.13 -19.35
CA ARG A 716 15.23 -4.65 -20.33
C ARG A 716 15.92 -4.25 -21.63
N PHE A 717 15.42 -4.77 -22.75
CA PHE A 717 15.96 -4.51 -24.09
C PHE A 717 14.89 -4.09 -25.12
N PHE A 718 13.65 -3.75 -24.72
CA PHE A 718 12.56 -3.36 -25.62
C PHE A 718 13.01 -2.40 -26.74
N GLY A 719 12.81 -2.79 -27.99
CA GLY A 719 13.17 -1.96 -29.15
C GLY A 719 14.67 -1.87 -29.48
N CYS A 720 15.53 -2.70 -28.89
CA CYS A 720 16.92 -2.89 -29.37
C CYS A 720 16.88 -3.80 -30.61
N ARG A 721 16.53 -3.23 -31.77
CA ARG A 721 16.16 -3.96 -33.00
C ARG A 721 17.22 -4.93 -33.55
N GLN A 722 18.48 -4.80 -33.14
CA GLN A 722 19.61 -5.61 -33.63
C GLN A 722 19.99 -6.77 -32.68
N VAL A 723 19.28 -6.96 -31.56
CA VAL A 723 19.36 -8.17 -30.73
C VAL A 723 18.50 -9.26 -31.39
N SER A 724 19.05 -10.44 -31.69
CA SER A 724 18.42 -11.42 -32.57
C SER A 724 18.43 -12.86 -32.01
N ALA A 725 17.57 -13.73 -32.54
CA ALA A 725 17.74 -15.18 -32.39
C ALA A 725 18.47 -15.83 -33.58
N SER A 726 19.20 -15.05 -34.40
CA SER A 726 19.59 -15.46 -35.76
C SER A 726 20.85 -16.34 -35.88
N ALA A 727 21.53 -16.64 -34.77
CA ALA A 727 22.68 -17.57 -34.73
C ALA A 727 22.30 -19.07 -34.94
N TRP A 728 21.06 -19.38 -35.33
CA TRP A 728 20.43 -20.67 -35.05
C TRP A 728 20.83 -21.86 -35.95
N HIS A 729 21.56 -21.65 -37.05
CA HIS A 729 21.75 -22.67 -38.09
C HIS A 729 23.22 -22.90 -38.48
N ALA A 730 24.03 -23.35 -37.53
CA ALA A 730 25.34 -23.96 -37.78
C ALA A 730 25.31 -25.48 -37.55
N LYS A 731 25.14 -26.27 -38.63
CA LYS A 731 25.47 -27.71 -38.61
C LYS A 731 27.00 -27.89 -38.59
N ASN A 732 27.62 -27.85 -37.42
CA ASN A 732 28.87 -28.56 -37.07
C ASN A 732 29.26 -28.25 -35.60
N SER A 733 29.94 -29.18 -34.92
CA SER A 733 30.36 -28.99 -33.52
C SER A 733 31.63 -29.78 -33.17
N PRO A 734 32.70 -29.16 -32.64
CA PRO A 734 33.88 -29.87 -32.14
C PRO A 734 33.91 -30.07 -30.61
N LYS A 735 33.62 -31.30 -30.19
CA LYS A 735 34.57 -32.18 -29.44
C LYS A 735 35.24 -31.70 -28.11
N PRO A 736 34.49 -31.27 -27.07
CA PRO A 736 34.83 -31.81 -25.74
C PRO A 736 33.63 -32.20 -24.85
N LEU A 737 32.68 -33.00 -25.37
CA LEU A 737 31.57 -33.55 -24.56
C LEU A 737 31.20 -34.99 -24.95
N ARG A 738 32.21 -35.86 -25.09
CA ARG A 738 32.06 -37.25 -25.59
C ARG A 738 32.14 -38.33 -24.52
N ALA A 739 31.84 -37.98 -23.28
CA ALA A 739 31.95 -38.88 -22.13
C ALA A 739 30.78 -38.72 -21.14
N TRP A 740 29.58 -39.16 -21.54
CA TRP A 740 28.75 -40.03 -20.69
C TRP A 740 27.68 -40.78 -21.51
N VAL A 741 27.54 -42.07 -21.23
CA VAL A 741 26.45 -43.00 -21.61
C VAL A 741 26.03 -43.03 -23.09
N ALA A 742 26.65 -43.93 -23.84
CA ALA A 742 25.96 -44.67 -24.89
C ALA A 742 25.59 -46.06 -24.35
N PHE A 743 24.30 -46.42 -24.33
CA PHE A 743 23.81 -47.80 -24.14
C PHE A 743 22.32 -47.90 -24.52
N TRP A 744 21.90 -49.00 -25.17
CA TRP A 744 20.55 -49.28 -25.74
C TRP A 744 20.17 -48.40 -26.96
N VAL A 745 19.99 -48.85 -28.22
CA VAL A 745 19.75 -50.17 -28.90
C VAL A 745 18.31 -50.69 -28.71
N VAL A 746 17.47 -51.00 -29.72
CA VAL A 746 17.53 -50.88 -31.22
C VAL A 746 16.11 -50.94 -31.86
N GLY A 747 15.95 -50.55 -33.14
CA GLY A 747 14.78 -50.82 -34.03
C GLY A 747 14.50 -49.62 -34.96
N GLU A 748 14.59 -49.64 -36.30
CA GLU A 748 13.99 -50.54 -37.34
C GLU A 748 12.44 -50.51 -37.35
N ALA A 749 11.70 -50.31 -38.46
CA ALA A 749 12.01 -50.08 -39.89
C ALA A 749 10.69 -49.67 -40.65
N GLU A 750 10.62 -49.11 -41.88
CA GLU A 750 11.48 -48.25 -42.74
C GLU A 750 10.66 -47.83 -44.03
N ILE A 751 11.20 -46.99 -44.93
CA ILE A 751 10.82 -46.69 -46.36
C ILE A 751 9.45 -45.97 -46.69
N PRO A 752 9.26 -45.33 -47.90
CA PRO A 752 8.68 -43.96 -47.96
C PRO A 752 7.72 -43.61 -49.15
N ALA A 753 7.49 -42.29 -49.34
CA ALA A 753 7.13 -41.56 -50.57
C ALA A 753 5.66 -41.51 -51.08
N GLY A 754 5.25 -40.35 -51.63
CA GLY A 754 3.95 -40.11 -52.29
C GLY A 754 3.85 -38.71 -52.92
N ARG A 755 3.26 -38.57 -54.12
CA ARG A 755 3.34 -37.38 -55.00
C ARG A 755 2.02 -36.57 -55.13
N ALA A 756 2.19 -35.23 -55.18
CA ALA A 756 1.63 -34.25 -56.15
C ALA A 756 0.11 -33.92 -56.26
N ALA A 757 -0.13 -32.59 -56.27
CA ALA A 757 -1.05 -31.79 -57.11
C ALA A 757 -2.59 -31.94 -57.01
N VAL A 758 -3.30 -30.81 -57.17
CA VAL A 758 -4.36 -30.52 -58.20
C VAL A 758 -5.11 -29.21 -57.88
N GLU A 759 -5.23 -28.34 -58.90
CA GLU A 759 -6.08 -27.12 -59.02
C GLU A 759 -7.28 -27.47 -59.96
N PRO A 760 -8.25 -26.59 -60.33
CA PRO A 760 -8.69 -25.28 -59.80
C PRO A 760 -10.25 -25.20 -59.65
N ALA A 761 -10.84 -24.01 -59.44
CA ALA A 761 -12.08 -23.54 -60.13
C ALA A 761 -12.59 -22.13 -59.72
N ALA A 762 -13.03 -21.35 -60.72
CA ALA A 762 -14.08 -20.31 -60.66
C ALA A 762 -15.14 -20.67 -61.75
N PRO A 763 -16.29 -19.95 -62.02
CA PRO A 763 -16.24 -18.58 -62.59
C PRO A 763 -17.54 -17.69 -62.54
N TRP A 764 -17.50 -16.52 -63.23
CA TRP A 764 -18.63 -15.71 -63.81
C TRP A 764 -19.55 -14.90 -62.85
N PHE A 765 -20.13 -13.71 -63.18
CA PHE A 765 -20.13 -12.76 -64.33
C PHE A 765 -20.62 -11.35 -63.84
N GLY A 766 -20.57 -10.20 -64.52
CA GLY A 766 -19.95 -9.79 -65.80
C GLY A 766 -20.81 -8.88 -66.71
N GLN A 767 -20.74 -7.53 -66.65
CA GLN A 767 -21.31 -6.62 -67.68
C GLN A 767 -20.71 -5.18 -67.70
N GLU A 768 -20.70 -4.53 -68.87
CA GLU A 768 -20.13 -3.19 -69.16
C GLU A 768 -21.18 -2.21 -69.75
N VAL A 769 -20.96 -0.87 -69.62
CA VAL A 769 -21.38 0.16 -70.60
C VAL A 769 -20.43 1.39 -70.56
N THR A 770 -20.07 1.94 -71.73
CA THR A 770 -19.59 3.33 -71.92
C THR A 770 -20.34 3.95 -73.12
N PRO A 771 -20.39 5.30 -73.35
CA PRO A 771 -19.33 5.97 -74.14
C PRO A 771 -19.16 7.52 -73.99
N ALA A 772 -18.27 8.10 -74.82
CA ALA A 772 -18.30 9.46 -75.44
C ALA A 772 -17.24 10.54 -75.04
N SER A 773 -16.89 11.37 -76.03
CA SER A 773 -15.78 12.36 -76.12
C SER A 773 -16.34 13.83 -76.19
N PRO A 774 -15.73 14.93 -76.75
CA PRO A 774 -14.40 15.16 -77.39
C PRO A 774 -13.66 16.55 -77.21
N VAL A 775 -12.36 16.50 -76.88
CA VAL A 775 -11.19 17.27 -77.45
C VAL A 775 -11.17 18.87 -77.43
N PRO A 776 -10.32 19.68 -78.14
CA PRO A 776 -9.38 20.64 -77.48
C PRO A 776 -9.34 22.11 -78.01
N PHE A 777 -8.32 22.91 -77.64
CA PHE A 777 -7.70 23.94 -78.52
C PHE A 777 -6.18 24.21 -78.28
N ALA A 778 -5.54 24.97 -79.19
CA ALA A 778 -4.09 25.19 -79.40
C ALA A 778 -3.45 26.25 -78.45
N LYS A 779 -2.17 26.22 -78.02
CA LYS A 779 -0.82 26.03 -78.66
C LYS A 779 -0.21 27.31 -79.28
N VAL A 780 0.79 27.93 -78.62
CA VAL A 780 1.83 28.84 -79.19
C VAL A 780 3.17 28.68 -78.44
N SER A 781 4.29 28.81 -79.15
CA SER A 781 5.70 28.89 -78.68
C SER A 781 6.48 29.70 -79.76
N PRO A 782 7.75 30.20 -79.61
CA PRO A 782 8.95 29.48 -79.10
C PRO A 782 10.01 30.34 -78.34
N GLY A 783 11.15 29.73 -77.96
CA GLY A 783 12.38 30.45 -77.54
C GLY A 783 13.43 29.57 -76.82
N GLU A 784 14.60 29.36 -77.44
CA GLU A 784 15.78 28.58 -76.96
C GLU A 784 17.08 29.38 -77.27
N PRO A 785 18.34 29.02 -76.84
CA PRO A 785 18.84 27.69 -76.39
C PRO A 785 19.75 27.69 -75.11
N ALA A 786 20.45 26.57 -74.88
CA ALA A 786 21.29 26.19 -73.70
C ALA A 786 22.82 26.50 -73.90
N PRO A 787 23.86 25.97 -73.17
CA PRO A 787 23.94 24.82 -72.22
C PRO A 787 24.85 24.97 -70.95
N VAL A 788 25.18 23.83 -70.33
CA VAL A 788 25.85 23.55 -69.01
C VAL A 788 27.36 23.19 -69.18
N PRO A 789 28.27 23.48 -68.21
CA PRO A 789 28.91 22.43 -67.40
C PRO A 789 29.27 22.81 -65.93
N ALA A 790 29.91 21.89 -65.18
CA ALA A 790 29.99 21.85 -63.70
C ALA A 790 31.39 22.17 -63.07
N LEU A 791 31.48 22.05 -61.73
CA LEU A 791 32.63 22.37 -60.86
C LEU A 791 33.58 21.16 -60.59
N PRO A 792 34.79 21.35 -59.99
CA PRO A 792 35.92 20.45 -60.25
C PRO A 792 36.61 19.74 -59.04
N ALA A 793 37.35 18.68 -59.37
CA ALA A 793 38.73 18.30 -58.97
C ALA A 793 39.23 18.17 -57.49
N CYS A 794 39.88 17.01 -57.23
CA CYS A 794 41.18 16.79 -56.52
C CYS A 794 41.30 17.16 -55.02
N SER A 795 42.33 16.77 -54.24
CA SER A 795 43.59 15.99 -54.42
C SER A 795 43.94 15.32 -53.05
N GLU A 796 44.49 14.12 -52.93
CA GLU A 796 45.89 13.64 -53.14
C GLU A 796 46.98 14.21 -52.19
N GLY A 797 47.73 13.29 -51.56
CA GLY A 797 49.10 13.44 -51.03
C GLY A 797 49.32 14.11 -49.65
N GLU A 798 50.45 13.91 -48.95
CA GLU A 798 51.43 12.80 -48.93
C GLU A 798 52.43 12.99 -47.75
N GLU A 799 53.20 11.94 -47.39
CA GLU A 799 54.49 11.99 -46.62
C GLU A 799 54.51 12.51 -45.15
N ALA A 800 55.45 12.13 -44.25
CA ALA A 800 56.48 11.05 -44.24
C ALA A 800 57.06 10.75 -42.82
N ALA A 801 57.85 9.67 -42.74
CA ALA A 801 59.08 9.45 -41.94
C ALA A 801 59.07 8.99 -40.44
N GLU A 802 59.96 8.00 -40.18
CA GLU A 802 60.83 7.78 -38.98
C GLU A 802 60.23 7.39 -37.61
N VAL A 803 60.87 6.58 -36.72
CA VAL A 803 61.95 5.54 -36.83
C VAL A 803 62.03 4.71 -35.52
N SER A 804 62.72 3.55 -35.49
CA SER A 804 63.10 2.69 -34.32
C SER A 804 61.98 2.03 -33.49
N ASP A 805 62.12 0.90 -32.77
CA ASP A 805 63.00 -0.32 -32.73
C ASP A 805 62.24 -1.37 -31.84
N ASP A 806 62.58 -2.65 -31.63
CA ASP A 806 63.77 -3.50 -31.88
C ASP A 806 63.33 -4.80 -32.65
N GLY A 807 63.54 -6.11 -32.36
CA GLY A 807 64.17 -6.91 -31.28
C GLY A 807 63.16 -7.85 -30.58
N GLU A 808 63.31 -9.18 -30.48
CA GLU A 808 64.28 -10.16 -31.01
C GLU A 808 63.60 -11.52 -31.36
N SER A 809 64.39 -12.45 -31.92
CA SER A 809 64.17 -13.87 -32.30
C SER A 809 63.31 -14.79 -31.37
N THR A 810 62.81 -15.98 -31.74
CA THR A 810 63.45 -17.11 -32.49
C THR A 810 62.47 -18.08 -33.22
N GLU A 811 62.95 -18.68 -34.32
CA GLU A 811 62.68 -20.06 -34.85
C GLU A 811 61.23 -20.56 -35.13
N GLY A 812 60.93 -21.25 -36.25
CA GLY A 812 61.71 -21.55 -37.47
C GLY A 812 61.10 -22.63 -38.39
N LEU A 813 61.53 -22.67 -39.67
CA LEU A 813 61.34 -23.72 -40.71
C LEU A 813 59.90 -23.91 -41.28
N ALA A 814 59.60 -23.67 -42.57
CA ALA A 814 60.02 -24.35 -43.84
C ALA A 814 59.21 -25.65 -44.11
N ASP A 815 58.67 -26.00 -45.30
CA ASP A 815 58.56 -25.42 -46.67
C ASP A 815 57.32 -26.06 -47.37
N GLY A 816 56.82 -25.69 -48.58
CA GLY A 816 57.16 -24.66 -49.57
C GLY A 816 56.85 -25.10 -51.04
N ALA A 817 56.39 -24.17 -51.91
CA ALA A 817 56.18 -24.30 -53.39
C ALA A 817 55.10 -25.30 -53.90
N ASP A 818 54.48 -25.21 -55.09
CA ASP A 818 54.17 -24.16 -56.12
C ASP A 818 53.27 -24.86 -57.19
N GLY A 819 52.45 -24.30 -58.10
CA GLY A 819 52.00 -22.94 -58.48
C GLY A 819 51.17 -23.05 -59.79
N GLY A 820 50.32 -22.07 -60.19
CA GLY A 820 49.34 -22.40 -61.26
C GLY A 820 48.41 -21.39 -61.95
N LYS A 821 48.63 -20.06 -61.91
CA LYS A 821 48.07 -19.02 -62.85
C LYS A 821 46.54 -18.91 -63.15
N LEU A 822 46.01 -17.69 -62.89
CA LEU A 822 44.99 -16.94 -63.67
C LEU A 822 43.52 -17.48 -63.65
N GLU A 823 42.45 -16.67 -63.63
CA GLU A 823 42.24 -15.22 -63.83
C GLU A 823 41.44 -14.53 -62.67
N PHE A 824 41.13 -13.24 -62.79
CA PHE A 824 40.44 -12.41 -61.79
C PHE A 824 38.91 -12.62 -61.73
N ALA A 825 38.32 -12.75 -60.53
CA ALA A 825 37.32 -11.81 -59.96
C ALA A 825 36.61 -12.37 -58.70
N TYR A 826 36.32 -11.48 -57.74
CA TYR A 826 35.63 -11.72 -56.44
C TYR A 826 36.35 -12.65 -55.45
N ASP A 827 36.72 -12.08 -54.31
CA ASP A 827 37.53 -12.70 -53.24
C ASP A 827 36.90 -12.42 -51.86
N LEU A 828 37.45 -13.03 -50.81
CA LEU A 828 37.05 -13.02 -49.39
C LEU A 828 35.68 -13.63 -49.06
N SER A 829 35.67 -14.96 -48.90
CA SER A 829 34.92 -15.56 -47.78
C SER A 829 35.55 -16.87 -47.29
N ARG A 830 36.41 -16.81 -46.25
CA ARG A 830 36.62 -17.79 -45.16
C ARG A 830 37.84 -17.47 -44.28
N ASP A 831 37.92 -18.17 -43.15
CA ASP A 831 39.07 -18.36 -42.24
C ASP A 831 39.48 -17.23 -41.26
N LEU A 832 38.65 -16.20 -41.04
CA LEU A 832 38.82 -15.25 -39.92
C LEU A 832 37.57 -15.05 -39.05
N LEU A 833 36.87 -16.14 -38.75
CA LEU A 833 35.91 -16.22 -37.64
C LEU A 833 36.31 -17.32 -36.67
N ARG A 834 36.92 -16.95 -35.53
CA ARG A 834 36.99 -17.83 -34.35
C ARG A 834 35.60 -17.90 -33.72
N GLU A 835 35.12 -19.11 -33.47
CA GLU A 835 33.81 -19.37 -32.88
C GLU A 835 33.67 -18.69 -31.51
N GLN A 836 32.81 -17.66 -31.44
CA GLN A 836 32.26 -17.12 -30.20
C GLN A 836 30.87 -17.75 -29.98
N PRO A 837 30.48 -18.09 -28.74
CA PRO A 837 29.11 -18.50 -28.46
C PRO A 837 28.14 -17.34 -28.73
N SER A 838 26.91 -17.67 -29.14
CA SER A 838 25.89 -16.65 -29.39
C SER A 838 25.51 -15.86 -28.13
N SER A 839 24.93 -14.66 -28.29
CA SER A 839 24.29 -13.84 -27.24
C SER A 839 23.54 -14.67 -26.23
N PHE A 840 22.74 -15.54 -26.82
CA PHE A 840 21.74 -16.32 -26.17
C PHE A 840 22.39 -17.49 -25.44
N GLU A 841 23.33 -18.21 -26.07
CA GLU A 841 24.12 -19.26 -25.42
C GLU A 841 25.00 -18.73 -24.28
N ALA A 842 25.49 -17.49 -24.36
CA ALA A 842 26.22 -16.83 -23.28
C ALA A 842 25.30 -16.45 -22.11
N LEU A 843 24.15 -15.83 -22.39
CA LEU A 843 23.10 -15.56 -21.38
C LEU A 843 22.64 -16.85 -20.69
N CYS A 844 22.42 -17.89 -21.49
CA CYS A 844 22.18 -19.26 -21.07
C CYS A 844 23.29 -19.82 -20.16
N SER A 845 24.55 -19.68 -20.55
CA SER A 845 25.70 -20.17 -19.78
C SER A 845 25.78 -19.49 -18.42
N ALA A 846 25.66 -18.16 -18.40
CA ALA A 846 25.67 -17.36 -17.18
C ALA A 846 24.51 -17.70 -16.24
N LEU A 847 23.29 -17.84 -16.76
CA LEU A 847 22.11 -18.26 -16.00
C LEU A 847 22.26 -19.69 -15.45
N GLY A 848 22.85 -20.62 -16.23
CA GLY A 848 23.20 -21.97 -15.78
C GLY A 848 24.27 -21.98 -14.67
N CYS A 849 25.15 -20.98 -14.62
CA CYS A 849 26.13 -20.80 -13.54
C CYS A 849 25.57 -20.01 -12.33
N ALA A 850 24.45 -19.30 -12.47
CA ALA A 850 23.87 -18.44 -11.43
C ALA A 850 23.06 -19.23 -10.38
N THR A 851 23.71 -20.18 -9.71
CA THR A 851 23.09 -21.14 -8.76
C THR A 851 22.43 -20.51 -7.52
N GLY A 852 22.64 -19.21 -7.28
CA GLY A 852 22.01 -18.43 -6.20
C GLY A 852 20.85 -17.53 -6.64
N LEU A 853 20.51 -17.49 -7.93
CA LEU A 853 19.52 -16.54 -8.45
C LEU A 853 18.10 -16.91 -7.99
N GLY A 854 17.50 -16.07 -7.15
CA GLY A 854 16.15 -16.28 -6.61
C GLY A 854 15.05 -15.61 -7.43
N LYS A 855 15.37 -14.51 -8.12
CA LYS A 855 14.45 -13.72 -8.94
C LYS A 855 15.09 -13.30 -10.26
N LEU A 856 14.41 -13.63 -11.36
CA LEU A 856 14.77 -13.20 -12.71
C LEU A 856 13.61 -12.44 -13.35
N GLN A 857 13.88 -11.25 -13.89
CA GLN A 857 12.94 -10.48 -14.71
C GLN A 857 13.60 -10.06 -16.02
N LEU A 858 13.07 -10.51 -17.15
CA LEU A 858 13.54 -10.16 -18.50
C LEU A 858 12.36 -9.65 -19.34
N ASN A 859 12.59 -8.56 -20.08
CA ASN A 859 11.64 -8.04 -21.07
C ASN A 859 12.27 -8.07 -22.46
N PHE A 860 11.60 -8.79 -23.36
CA PHE A 860 11.88 -9.00 -24.78
C PHE A 860 10.77 -8.37 -25.65
N GLN A 861 10.04 -7.39 -25.12
CA GLN A 861 8.91 -6.79 -25.82
C GLN A 861 9.37 -6.11 -27.13
N CYS A 862 8.63 -6.31 -28.22
CA CYS A 862 8.99 -5.91 -29.58
C CYS A 862 10.37 -6.44 -30.04
N CYS A 863 10.81 -7.60 -29.57
CA CYS A 863 11.94 -8.31 -30.17
C CYS A 863 11.46 -9.01 -31.47
N GLU A 864 11.37 -8.23 -32.55
CA GLU A 864 10.97 -8.65 -33.91
C GLU A 864 11.72 -9.92 -34.40
N LEU A 865 12.93 -10.15 -33.90
CA LEU A 865 13.83 -11.26 -34.26
C LEU A 865 13.88 -12.43 -33.24
N LEU A 866 13.03 -12.44 -32.20
CA LEU A 866 12.99 -13.52 -31.22
C LEU A 866 12.11 -14.68 -31.72
N THR A 867 12.72 -15.85 -31.92
CA THR A 867 12.04 -17.06 -32.40
C THR A 867 11.75 -18.06 -31.27
N ASP A 868 10.82 -18.99 -31.54
CA ASP A 868 10.50 -20.14 -30.70
C ASP A 868 11.73 -20.94 -30.26
N ALA A 869 12.62 -21.20 -31.23
CA ALA A 869 13.84 -21.95 -31.00
C ALA A 869 14.79 -21.16 -30.08
N GLY A 870 14.87 -19.84 -30.28
CA GLY A 870 15.43 -18.90 -29.32
C GLY A 870 14.95 -19.20 -27.90
N VAL A 871 13.66 -18.98 -27.62
CA VAL A 871 13.09 -19.18 -26.27
C VAL A 871 13.40 -20.57 -25.69
N ALA A 872 13.44 -21.62 -26.52
CA ALA A 872 13.78 -22.98 -26.09
C ALA A 872 15.15 -23.10 -25.38
N ALA A 873 16.23 -22.55 -25.94
CA ALA A 873 17.57 -22.74 -25.37
C ALA A 873 17.76 -22.00 -24.02
N PHE A 874 17.07 -20.89 -23.83
CA PHE A 874 17.06 -20.13 -22.57
C PHE A 874 16.23 -20.81 -21.50
N ALA A 875 15.08 -21.36 -21.91
CA ALA A 875 14.26 -22.17 -21.02
C ALA A 875 15.08 -23.36 -20.47
N ASP A 876 15.88 -24.02 -21.32
CA ASP A 876 16.84 -25.09 -20.98
C ASP A 876 17.93 -24.69 -19.95
N LYS A 877 17.99 -23.41 -19.58
CA LYS A 877 19.09 -22.78 -18.84
C LYS A 877 18.63 -21.91 -17.67
N LEU A 878 17.32 -21.88 -17.41
CA LEU A 878 16.73 -21.23 -16.23
C LEU A 878 17.27 -21.89 -14.94
N PRO A 879 17.91 -21.15 -14.01
CA PRO A 879 18.48 -21.76 -12.82
C PRO A 879 17.41 -22.37 -11.91
N SER A 880 17.68 -23.59 -11.41
CA SER A 880 16.76 -24.36 -10.57
C SER A 880 16.49 -23.74 -9.19
N SER A 881 17.27 -22.74 -8.79
CA SER A 881 17.07 -21.93 -7.59
C SER A 881 15.90 -20.96 -7.68
N LEU A 882 15.41 -20.63 -8.88
CA LEU A 882 14.43 -19.57 -9.09
C LEU A 882 13.14 -19.78 -8.28
N GLN A 883 12.80 -18.76 -7.49
CA GLN A 883 11.53 -18.68 -6.75
C GLN A 883 10.55 -17.70 -7.44
N GLN A 884 11.07 -16.74 -8.21
CA GLN A 884 10.30 -15.75 -8.97
C GLN A 884 10.83 -15.66 -10.40
N LEU A 885 9.95 -15.79 -11.39
CA LEU A 885 10.27 -15.67 -12.81
C LEU A 885 9.26 -14.73 -13.50
N GLY A 886 9.75 -13.65 -14.09
CA GLY A 886 8.98 -12.73 -14.93
C GLY A 886 9.57 -12.66 -16.34
N LEU A 887 8.77 -13.00 -17.35
CA LEU A 887 9.16 -12.92 -18.76
C LEU A 887 8.10 -12.17 -19.55
N ASP A 888 8.54 -11.28 -20.43
CA ASP A 888 7.67 -10.44 -21.25
C ASP A 888 8.07 -10.54 -22.72
N PHE A 889 7.13 -11.01 -23.55
CA PHE A 889 7.25 -11.29 -24.97
C PHE A 889 6.24 -10.48 -25.80
N GLN A 890 5.68 -9.40 -25.26
CA GLN A 890 4.65 -8.62 -25.95
C GLN A 890 5.16 -8.17 -27.35
N ARG A 891 4.36 -8.42 -28.41
CA ARG A 891 4.70 -8.18 -29.82
C ARG A 891 5.99 -8.86 -30.33
N CYS A 892 6.25 -10.10 -29.92
CA CYS A 892 7.20 -10.96 -30.61
C CYS A 892 6.53 -11.64 -31.81
N GLU A 893 6.61 -11.04 -33.00
CA GLU A 893 5.89 -11.50 -34.21
C GLU A 893 6.26 -12.92 -34.68
N GLN A 894 7.47 -13.39 -34.34
CA GLN A 894 8.01 -14.71 -34.68
C GLN A 894 7.88 -15.75 -33.55
N PHE A 895 7.05 -15.46 -32.54
CA PHE A 895 6.81 -16.33 -31.38
C PHE A 895 5.43 -17.01 -31.48
N THR A 896 5.42 -18.34 -31.36
CA THR A 896 4.26 -19.20 -31.61
C THR A 896 4.06 -20.22 -30.48
N ASP A 897 3.06 -21.09 -30.65
CA ASP A 897 2.80 -22.25 -29.79
C ASP A 897 4.06 -23.09 -29.48
N ALA A 898 5.01 -23.19 -30.42
CA ALA A 898 6.22 -23.99 -30.25
C ALA A 898 7.21 -23.36 -29.24
N GLY A 899 7.33 -22.03 -29.23
CA GLY A 899 8.16 -21.29 -28.27
C GLY A 899 7.54 -21.32 -26.87
N VAL A 900 6.21 -21.21 -26.79
CA VAL A 900 5.47 -21.42 -25.55
C VAL A 900 5.67 -22.85 -25.01
N ALA A 901 5.58 -23.87 -25.87
CA ALA A 901 5.81 -25.25 -25.48
C ALA A 901 7.24 -25.50 -24.97
N ALA A 902 8.24 -24.95 -25.66
CA ALA A 902 9.64 -25.10 -25.26
C ALA A 902 9.98 -24.35 -23.96
N LEU A 903 9.37 -23.18 -23.73
CA LEU A 903 9.42 -22.48 -22.44
C LEU A 903 8.79 -23.32 -21.33
N ALA A 904 7.57 -23.81 -21.57
CA ALA A 904 6.77 -24.58 -20.63
C ALA A 904 7.48 -25.86 -20.17
N ASP A 905 8.14 -26.57 -21.09
CA ASP A 905 8.88 -27.81 -20.83
C ASP A 905 10.07 -27.67 -19.87
N LYS A 906 10.53 -26.44 -19.61
CA LYS A 906 11.73 -26.17 -18.80
C LYS A 906 11.50 -25.18 -17.64
N LEU A 907 10.25 -24.79 -17.37
CA LEU A 907 9.92 -23.96 -16.20
C LEU A 907 10.44 -24.62 -14.90
N PRO A 908 11.29 -23.95 -14.09
CA PRO A 908 11.88 -24.60 -12.92
C PRO A 908 10.83 -24.98 -11.89
N SER A 909 10.89 -26.24 -11.43
CA SER A 909 9.90 -26.85 -10.51
C SER A 909 9.90 -26.29 -9.09
N GLY A 910 10.76 -25.31 -8.79
CA GLY A 910 10.81 -24.55 -7.54
C GLY A 910 10.13 -23.18 -7.59
N VAL A 911 9.69 -22.70 -8.75
CA VAL A 911 9.12 -21.35 -8.91
C VAL A 911 7.80 -21.23 -8.14
N ARG A 912 7.68 -20.17 -7.33
CA ARG A 912 6.46 -19.83 -6.57
C ARG A 912 5.68 -18.67 -7.18
N GLN A 913 6.36 -17.78 -7.91
CA GLN A 913 5.74 -16.65 -8.60
C GLN A 913 6.14 -16.70 -10.07
N LEU A 914 5.18 -16.88 -10.96
CA LEU A 914 5.38 -16.88 -12.41
C LEU A 914 4.55 -15.78 -13.07
N GLY A 915 5.22 -14.87 -13.77
CA GLY A 915 4.61 -13.85 -14.61
C GLY A 915 5.02 -14.04 -16.06
N LEU A 916 4.07 -14.27 -16.97
CA LEU A 916 4.33 -14.35 -18.41
C LEU A 916 3.42 -13.38 -19.16
N ILE A 917 3.99 -12.53 -20.00
CA ILE A 917 3.27 -11.55 -20.82
C ILE A 917 3.47 -11.90 -22.30
N PHE A 918 2.36 -12.03 -23.01
CA PHE A 918 2.27 -12.40 -24.43
C PHE A 918 1.39 -11.42 -25.21
N TRP A 919 1.13 -10.22 -24.69
CA TRP A 919 0.23 -9.23 -25.30
C TRP A 919 0.58 -9.04 -26.80
N SER A 920 -0.42 -9.18 -27.69
CA SER A 920 -0.28 -8.97 -29.14
C SER A 920 0.70 -9.96 -29.80
N CYS A 921 0.87 -11.17 -29.24
CA CYS A 921 1.46 -12.31 -29.95
C CYS A 921 0.39 -12.93 -30.87
N GLU A 922 0.29 -12.42 -32.09
CA GLU A 922 -0.80 -12.74 -33.03
C GLU A 922 -0.81 -14.21 -33.50
N GLN A 923 0.31 -14.92 -33.43
CA GLN A 923 0.45 -16.33 -33.82
C GLN A 923 0.25 -17.33 -32.67
N LEU A 924 -0.10 -16.88 -31.46
CA LEU A 924 -0.37 -17.75 -30.31
C LEU A 924 -1.80 -18.30 -30.35
N THR A 925 -1.97 -19.62 -30.25
CA THR A 925 -3.27 -20.30 -30.34
C THR A 925 -3.64 -21.03 -29.04
N ASP A 926 -4.86 -21.57 -29.00
CA ASP A 926 -5.32 -22.49 -27.93
C ASP A 926 -4.37 -23.66 -27.68
N ALA A 927 -3.61 -24.11 -28.68
CA ALA A 927 -2.65 -25.21 -28.53
C ALA A 927 -1.42 -24.80 -27.71
N GLY A 928 -0.84 -23.62 -27.94
CA GLY A 928 0.27 -23.09 -27.14
C GLY A 928 -0.15 -22.84 -25.70
N VAL A 929 -1.32 -22.24 -25.49
CA VAL A 929 -1.91 -22.04 -24.16
C VAL A 929 -2.15 -23.37 -23.44
N ALA A 930 -2.63 -24.41 -24.15
CA ALA A 930 -2.78 -25.74 -23.59
C ALA A 930 -1.44 -26.43 -23.25
N LEU A 931 -0.39 -26.22 -24.04
CA LEU A 931 0.95 -26.77 -23.76
C LEU A 931 1.57 -26.10 -22.52
N LEU A 932 1.44 -24.77 -22.39
CA LEU A 932 1.81 -24.04 -21.17
C LEU A 932 1.05 -24.55 -19.94
N ALA A 933 -0.28 -24.64 -20.03
CA ALA A 933 -1.15 -25.10 -18.97
C ALA A 933 -0.72 -26.48 -18.43
N ASN A 934 -0.34 -27.42 -19.32
CA ASN A 934 0.07 -28.76 -18.94
C ASN A 934 1.41 -28.86 -18.19
N LYS A 935 2.23 -27.80 -18.14
CA LYS A 935 3.57 -27.79 -17.50
C LYS A 935 3.74 -26.73 -16.39
N LEU A 936 2.69 -26.02 -16.00
CA LEU A 936 2.73 -25.07 -14.87
C LEU A 936 3.27 -25.75 -13.59
N PRO A 937 4.34 -25.22 -12.94
CA PRO A 937 4.91 -25.83 -11.73
C PRO A 937 3.90 -25.97 -10.58
N SER A 938 3.89 -27.13 -9.94
CA SER A 938 3.00 -27.42 -8.79
C SER A 938 3.36 -26.63 -7.52
N SER A 939 4.53 -25.99 -7.49
CA SER A 939 5.03 -25.08 -6.46
C SER A 939 4.41 -23.67 -6.51
N LEU A 940 3.65 -23.33 -7.55
CA LEU A 940 3.14 -21.98 -7.76
C LEU A 940 2.17 -21.54 -6.65
N GLN A 941 2.46 -20.35 -6.10
CA GLN A 941 1.64 -19.61 -5.15
C GLN A 941 1.06 -18.34 -5.79
N GLN A 942 1.72 -17.79 -6.79
CA GLN A 942 1.25 -16.66 -7.60
C GLN A 942 1.46 -16.98 -9.08
N LEU A 943 0.42 -16.76 -9.89
CA LEU A 943 0.46 -16.94 -11.34
C LEU A 943 -0.17 -15.72 -12.01
N GLY A 944 0.60 -15.03 -12.86
CA GLY A 944 0.13 -13.96 -13.73
C GLY A 944 0.38 -14.33 -15.19
N LEU A 945 -0.68 -14.41 -15.99
CA LEU A 945 -0.59 -14.61 -17.44
C LEU A 945 -1.33 -13.47 -18.15
N ASN A 946 -0.69 -12.85 -19.14
CA ASN A 946 -1.32 -11.83 -19.98
C ASN A 946 -1.26 -12.25 -21.45
N PHE A 947 -2.43 -12.32 -22.08
CA PHE A 947 -2.67 -12.66 -23.49
C PHE A 947 -3.51 -11.57 -24.19
N GLN A 948 -3.44 -10.31 -23.73
CA GLN A 948 -4.21 -9.20 -24.31
C GLN A 948 -3.96 -9.10 -25.82
N GLU A 949 -4.99 -8.86 -26.63
CA GLU A 949 -4.91 -8.76 -28.10
C GLU A 949 -4.34 -10.03 -28.80
N CYS A 950 -4.31 -11.20 -28.16
CA CYS A 950 -4.06 -12.49 -28.82
C CYS A 950 -5.34 -12.98 -29.51
N GLN A 951 -5.52 -12.56 -30.76
CA GLN A 951 -6.80 -12.72 -31.49
C GLN A 951 -7.17 -14.16 -31.88
N LEU A 952 -6.25 -15.13 -31.79
CA LEU A 952 -6.50 -16.54 -32.10
C LEU A 952 -6.88 -17.39 -30.87
N LEU A 953 -7.08 -16.79 -29.70
CA LEU A 953 -7.46 -17.50 -28.47
C LEU A 953 -8.99 -17.57 -28.30
N THR A 954 -9.50 -18.77 -28.02
CA THR A 954 -10.93 -19.03 -27.84
C THR A 954 -11.24 -19.52 -26.42
N ASP A 955 -12.49 -19.88 -26.16
CA ASP A 955 -12.92 -20.54 -24.91
C ASP A 955 -12.07 -21.79 -24.59
N ALA A 956 -11.46 -22.44 -25.59
CA ALA A 956 -10.59 -23.60 -25.42
C ALA A 956 -9.28 -23.27 -24.66
N SER A 957 -8.66 -22.11 -24.91
CA SER A 957 -7.51 -21.60 -24.12
C SER A 957 -7.84 -21.56 -22.63
N MET A 958 -8.97 -20.92 -22.30
CA MET A 958 -9.40 -20.78 -20.91
C MET A 958 -9.74 -22.13 -20.28
N ALA A 959 -10.40 -23.02 -21.02
CA ALA A 959 -10.69 -24.37 -20.56
C ALA A 959 -9.43 -25.21 -20.34
N ALA A 960 -8.40 -25.04 -21.18
CA ALA A 960 -7.12 -25.74 -21.03
C ALA A 960 -6.35 -25.27 -19.78
N LEU A 961 -6.24 -23.95 -19.58
CA LEU A 961 -5.67 -23.35 -18.37
C LEU A 961 -6.44 -23.80 -17.12
N ALA A 962 -7.76 -23.59 -17.10
CA ALA A 962 -8.63 -23.91 -15.96
C ALA A 962 -8.48 -25.37 -15.50
N ASN A 963 -8.44 -26.32 -16.43
CA ASN A 963 -8.28 -27.74 -16.08
C ASN A 963 -6.88 -28.13 -15.56
N LYS A 964 -5.92 -27.20 -15.51
CA LYS A 964 -4.52 -27.44 -15.11
C LYS A 964 -3.95 -26.44 -14.09
N LEU A 965 -4.73 -25.46 -13.63
CA LEU A 965 -4.32 -24.52 -12.59
C LEU A 965 -3.79 -25.28 -11.34
N PRO A 966 -2.55 -25.00 -10.87
CA PRO A 966 -2.03 -25.65 -9.68
C PRO A 966 -2.84 -25.30 -8.43
N SER A 967 -3.20 -26.31 -7.63
CA SER A 967 -4.06 -26.14 -6.45
C SER A 967 -3.43 -25.34 -5.30
N GLY A 968 -2.11 -25.09 -5.34
CA GLY A 968 -1.38 -24.26 -4.39
C GLY A 968 -1.44 -22.74 -4.65
N VAL A 969 -2.02 -22.31 -5.79
CA VAL A 969 -2.08 -20.90 -6.18
C VAL A 969 -2.99 -20.11 -5.24
N GLN A 970 -2.43 -19.05 -4.63
CA GLN A 970 -3.08 -18.11 -3.74
C GLN A 970 -3.39 -16.77 -4.42
N GLN A 971 -2.64 -16.39 -5.47
CA GLN A 971 -2.94 -15.22 -6.30
C GLN A 971 -2.95 -15.61 -7.78
N LEU A 972 -4.06 -15.35 -8.47
CA LEU A 972 -4.24 -15.64 -9.89
C LEU A 972 -4.59 -14.36 -10.65
N GLY A 973 -3.72 -13.96 -11.57
CA GLY A 973 -3.96 -12.92 -12.56
C GLY A 973 -4.07 -13.53 -13.96
N LEU A 974 -5.19 -13.30 -14.64
CA LEU A 974 -5.37 -13.66 -16.06
C LEU A 974 -5.85 -12.42 -16.83
N ASP A 975 -5.10 -12.03 -17.85
CA ASP A 975 -5.49 -10.97 -18.78
C ASP A 975 -5.73 -11.55 -20.17
N PHE A 976 -6.93 -11.29 -20.70
CA PHE A 976 -7.41 -11.69 -22.02
C PHE A 976 -8.13 -10.50 -22.68
N GLY A 977 -7.77 -9.26 -22.33
CA GLY A 977 -8.40 -8.08 -22.90
C GLY A 977 -8.29 -8.04 -24.43
N SER A 978 -9.36 -7.68 -25.13
CA SER A 978 -9.46 -7.69 -26.60
C SER A 978 -9.13 -9.05 -27.25
N CYS A 979 -9.34 -10.17 -26.55
CA CYS A 979 -9.52 -11.48 -27.22
C CYS A 979 -10.98 -11.57 -27.66
N GLU A 980 -11.24 -11.26 -28.94
CA GLU A 980 -12.60 -11.07 -29.47
C GLU A 980 -13.44 -12.37 -29.54
N GLN A 981 -12.78 -13.54 -29.56
CA GLN A 981 -13.43 -14.86 -29.69
C GLN A 981 -13.85 -15.50 -28.35
N LEU A 982 -13.77 -14.78 -27.22
CA LEU A 982 -14.13 -15.32 -25.89
C LEU A 982 -15.59 -15.11 -25.54
N THR A 983 -16.28 -16.20 -25.17
CA THR A 983 -17.70 -16.21 -24.81
C THR A 983 -17.90 -16.56 -23.33
N ASP A 984 -19.15 -16.59 -22.86
CA ASP A 984 -19.50 -17.05 -21.52
C ASP A 984 -18.93 -18.43 -21.16
N ALA A 985 -18.63 -19.28 -22.16
CA ALA A 985 -18.02 -20.59 -21.93
C ALA A 985 -16.60 -20.49 -21.33
N CYS A 986 -15.80 -19.46 -21.64
CA CYS A 986 -14.51 -19.24 -20.98
C CYS A 986 -14.69 -19.01 -19.46
N LEU A 987 -15.67 -18.18 -19.09
CA LEU A 987 -15.98 -17.87 -17.69
C LEU A 987 -16.52 -19.10 -16.97
N VAL A 988 -17.43 -19.86 -17.58
CA VAL A 988 -17.95 -21.14 -17.04
C VAL A 988 -16.82 -22.15 -16.82
N ALA A 989 -15.90 -22.30 -17.76
CA ALA A 989 -14.80 -23.25 -17.68
C ALA A 989 -13.80 -22.89 -16.55
N LEU A 990 -13.43 -21.60 -16.43
CA LEU A 990 -12.60 -21.09 -15.35
C LEU A 990 -13.27 -21.26 -13.98
N ALA A 991 -14.53 -20.82 -13.86
CA ALA A 991 -15.34 -20.89 -12.65
C ALA A 991 -15.40 -22.31 -12.06
N GLY A 992 -15.53 -23.33 -12.91
CA GLY A 992 -15.59 -24.72 -12.49
C GLY A 992 -14.29 -25.29 -11.90
N LYS A 993 -13.18 -24.54 -11.89
CA LYS A 993 -11.82 -25.04 -11.57
C LYS A 993 -10.95 -24.11 -10.71
N LEU A 994 -11.46 -22.96 -10.25
CA LEU A 994 -10.69 -22.03 -9.42
C LEU A 994 -10.11 -22.73 -8.16
N PRO A 995 -8.81 -22.52 -7.81
CA PRO A 995 -8.22 -23.09 -6.60
C PRO A 995 -8.96 -22.69 -5.32
N SER A 996 -9.19 -23.65 -4.42
CA SER A 996 -9.92 -23.40 -3.17
C SER A 996 -9.14 -22.59 -2.13
N GLY A 997 -7.82 -22.54 -2.24
CA GLY A 997 -6.93 -21.72 -1.41
C GLY A 997 -6.67 -20.31 -1.94
N LEU A 998 -7.38 -19.89 -2.98
CA LEU A 998 -7.17 -18.61 -3.65
C LEU A 998 -7.59 -17.43 -2.76
N GLN A 999 -6.68 -16.47 -2.57
CA GLN A 999 -6.85 -15.25 -1.79
C GLN A 999 -7.01 -14.01 -2.69
N GLU A 1000 -6.39 -13.99 -3.87
CA GLU A 1000 -6.52 -12.92 -4.85
C GLU A 1000 -6.86 -13.47 -6.24
N LEU A 1001 -7.88 -12.89 -6.87
CA LEU A 1001 -8.28 -13.19 -8.23
C LEU A 1001 -8.37 -11.88 -9.03
N ARG A 1002 -7.58 -11.75 -10.08
CA ARG A 1002 -7.60 -10.63 -11.01
C ARG A 1002 -7.88 -11.14 -12.41
N LEU A 1003 -9.02 -10.76 -12.98
CA LEU A 1003 -9.42 -11.13 -14.34
C LEU A 1003 -9.66 -9.88 -15.16
N ASN A 1004 -9.02 -9.80 -16.33
CA ASN A 1004 -9.26 -8.74 -17.30
C ASN A 1004 -9.76 -9.34 -18.62
N PHE A 1005 -10.97 -8.92 -18.99
CA PHE A 1005 -11.67 -9.26 -20.23
C PHE A 1005 -12.19 -7.97 -20.90
N LYS A 1006 -11.52 -6.83 -20.69
CA LYS A 1006 -11.84 -5.57 -21.38
C LYS A 1006 -11.98 -5.82 -22.89
N SER A 1007 -13.04 -5.33 -23.52
CA SER A 1007 -13.28 -5.51 -24.97
C SER A 1007 -13.43 -6.98 -25.42
N CYS A 1008 -13.79 -7.91 -24.52
CA CYS A 1008 -14.38 -9.19 -24.92
C CYS A 1008 -15.88 -9.00 -25.10
N GLU A 1009 -16.31 -8.67 -26.32
CA GLU A 1009 -17.67 -8.19 -26.60
C GLU A 1009 -18.75 -9.28 -26.50
N LEU A 1010 -18.37 -10.56 -26.66
CA LEU A 1010 -19.27 -11.71 -26.60
C LEU A 1010 -19.57 -12.23 -25.17
N LEU A 1011 -19.08 -11.55 -24.13
CA LEU A 1011 -19.37 -11.89 -22.72
C LEU A 1011 -20.71 -11.31 -22.26
N THR A 1012 -21.57 -12.14 -21.68
CA THR A 1012 -22.90 -11.76 -21.19
C THR A 1012 -23.05 -11.94 -19.68
N ASP A 1013 -24.18 -11.48 -19.15
CA ASP A 1013 -24.53 -11.64 -17.73
C ASP A 1013 -24.51 -13.11 -17.27
N ALA A 1014 -24.70 -14.07 -18.18
CA ALA A 1014 -24.68 -15.50 -17.87
C ALA A 1014 -23.27 -16.00 -17.49
N GLY A 1015 -22.22 -15.56 -18.19
CA GLY A 1015 -20.83 -15.89 -17.85
C GLY A 1015 -20.39 -15.24 -16.54
N VAL A 1016 -20.77 -13.98 -16.31
CA VAL A 1016 -20.52 -13.29 -15.03
C VAL A 1016 -21.24 -13.99 -13.87
N ALA A 1017 -22.49 -14.41 -14.06
CA ALA A 1017 -23.24 -15.19 -13.07
C ALA A 1017 -22.62 -16.57 -12.78
N ALA A 1018 -22.10 -17.26 -13.81
CA ALA A 1018 -21.43 -18.54 -13.67
C ALA A 1018 -20.13 -18.43 -12.88
N LEU A 1019 -19.31 -17.40 -13.16
CA LEU A 1019 -18.11 -17.08 -12.40
C LEU A 1019 -18.46 -16.77 -10.93
N ALA A 1020 -19.39 -15.86 -10.71
CA ALA A 1020 -19.82 -15.44 -9.38
C ALA A 1020 -20.30 -16.62 -8.52
N GLY A 1021 -21.08 -17.53 -9.11
CA GLY A 1021 -21.57 -18.75 -8.46
C GLY A 1021 -20.52 -19.80 -8.06
N LYS A 1022 -19.23 -19.55 -8.33
CA LYS A 1022 -18.11 -20.46 -8.00
C LYS A 1022 -16.89 -19.77 -7.36
N LEU A 1023 -16.98 -18.48 -7.01
CA LEU A 1023 -15.87 -17.77 -6.35
C LEU A 1023 -15.44 -18.48 -5.04
N PRO A 1024 -14.14 -18.73 -4.81
CA PRO A 1024 -13.65 -19.35 -3.57
C PRO A 1024 -14.06 -18.57 -2.31
N SER A 1025 -14.51 -19.27 -1.28
CA SER A 1025 -14.99 -18.63 -0.04
C SER A 1025 -13.88 -17.98 0.81
N GLY A 1026 -12.62 -18.37 0.58
CA GLY A 1026 -11.43 -17.76 1.21
C GLY A 1026 -10.86 -16.55 0.45
N LEU A 1027 -11.50 -16.12 -0.63
CA LEU A 1027 -11.02 -15.02 -1.47
C LEU A 1027 -11.10 -13.68 -0.71
N GLN A 1028 -9.97 -12.98 -0.64
CA GLN A 1028 -9.81 -11.69 0.06
C GLN A 1028 -9.79 -10.52 -0.91
N GLN A 1029 -9.32 -10.70 -2.14
CA GLN A 1029 -9.26 -9.66 -3.17
C GLN A 1029 -9.80 -10.16 -4.51
N LEU A 1030 -10.66 -9.36 -5.14
CA LEU A 1030 -11.27 -9.64 -6.43
C LEU A 1030 -11.19 -8.41 -7.34
N THR A 1031 -10.49 -8.53 -8.47
CA THR A 1031 -10.48 -7.52 -9.53
C THR A 1031 -11.10 -8.11 -10.79
N LEU A 1032 -12.14 -7.48 -11.33
CA LEU A 1032 -12.80 -7.87 -12.57
C LEU A 1032 -12.91 -6.65 -13.51
N ASN A 1033 -12.21 -6.71 -14.64
CA ASN A 1033 -12.26 -5.66 -15.67
C ASN A 1033 -13.03 -6.16 -16.89
N PHE A 1034 -14.25 -5.62 -17.07
CA PHE A 1034 -15.15 -5.86 -18.21
C PHE A 1034 -15.48 -4.53 -18.92
N LYS A 1035 -14.51 -3.59 -18.97
CA LYS A 1035 -14.67 -2.34 -19.72
C LYS A 1035 -14.90 -2.65 -21.19
N SER A 1036 -15.87 -2.02 -21.84
CA SER A 1036 -16.22 -2.28 -23.25
C SER A 1036 -16.71 -3.72 -23.53
N CYS A 1037 -17.30 -4.41 -22.56
CA CYS A 1037 -18.10 -5.61 -22.81
C CYS A 1037 -19.57 -5.21 -23.01
N GLU A 1038 -19.98 -4.91 -24.23
CA GLU A 1038 -21.27 -4.23 -24.49
C GLU A 1038 -22.51 -5.06 -24.13
N LEU A 1039 -22.40 -6.39 -24.08
CA LEU A 1039 -23.50 -7.30 -23.73
C LEU A 1039 -23.72 -7.50 -22.21
N LEU A 1040 -22.93 -6.83 -21.35
CA LEU A 1040 -23.12 -6.89 -19.89
C LEU A 1040 -24.09 -5.81 -19.39
N THR A 1041 -25.05 -6.23 -18.56
CA THR A 1041 -26.12 -5.38 -18.03
C THR A 1041 -26.17 -5.42 -16.49
N ASP A 1042 -27.14 -4.72 -15.92
CA ASP A 1042 -27.46 -4.76 -14.49
C ASP A 1042 -27.63 -6.19 -13.95
N ALA A 1043 -28.08 -7.14 -14.77
CA ALA A 1043 -28.29 -8.53 -14.35
C ALA A 1043 -26.98 -9.25 -13.98
N GLY A 1044 -25.87 -8.99 -14.68
CA GLY A 1044 -24.56 -9.54 -14.36
C GLY A 1044 -23.99 -8.96 -13.07
N VAL A 1045 -24.17 -7.65 -12.84
CA VAL A 1045 -23.81 -6.98 -11.58
C VAL A 1045 -24.65 -7.52 -10.42
N VAL A 1046 -25.95 -7.75 -10.64
CA VAL A 1046 -26.85 -8.39 -9.66
C VAL A 1046 -26.37 -9.80 -9.31
N ALA A 1047 -26.10 -10.65 -10.32
CA ALA A 1047 -25.68 -12.03 -10.11
C ALA A 1047 -24.31 -12.12 -9.43
N LEU A 1048 -23.41 -11.18 -9.71
CA LEU A 1048 -22.14 -11.02 -9.00
C LEU A 1048 -22.37 -10.64 -7.53
N ALA A 1049 -23.10 -9.55 -7.28
CA ALA A 1049 -23.37 -9.03 -5.93
C ALA A 1049 -24.04 -10.07 -5.02
N ASP A 1050 -25.03 -10.81 -5.53
CA ASP A 1050 -25.79 -11.82 -4.79
C ASP A 1050 -24.95 -13.11 -4.50
N LYS A 1051 -23.65 -13.15 -4.86
CA LYS A 1051 -22.75 -14.32 -4.73
C LYS A 1051 -21.31 -13.99 -4.26
N LEU A 1052 -20.98 -12.74 -3.95
CA LEU A 1052 -19.63 -12.37 -3.47
C LEU A 1052 -19.23 -13.14 -2.17
N PRO A 1053 -17.97 -13.60 -2.04
CA PRO A 1053 -17.47 -14.21 -0.80
C PRO A 1053 -17.55 -13.25 0.39
N SER A 1054 -18.03 -13.74 1.55
CA SER A 1054 -18.17 -12.92 2.77
C SER A 1054 -16.86 -12.60 3.50
N GLY A 1055 -15.73 -13.17 3.05
CA GLY A 1055 -14.37 -12.83 3.51
C GLY A 1055 -13.64 -11.83 2.62
N LEU A 1056 -14.31 -11.29 1.58
CA LEU A 1056 -13.72 -10.39 0.62
C LEU A 1056 -13.44 -9.01 1.24
N GLN A 1057 -12.16 -8.61 1.26
CA GLN A 1057 -11.67 -7.34 1.81
C GLN A 1057 -11.56 -6.25 0.74
N SER A 1058 -11.33 -6.63 -0.52
CA SER A 1058 -11.18 -5.71 -1.65
C SER A 1058 -11.96 -6.22 -2.87
N LEU A 1059 -12.76 -5.34 -3.46
CA LEU A 1059 -13.41 -5.54 -4.75
C LEU A 1059 -13.11 -4.34 -5.65
N THR A 1060 -12.61 -4.64 -6.85
CA THR A 1060 -12.48 -3.68 -7.94
C THR A 1060 -13.25 -4.23 -9.14
N VAL A 1061 -14.34 -3.57 -9.53
CA VAL A 1061 -15.10 -3.92 -10.74
C VAL A 1061 -15.11 -2.74 -11.71
N ASN A 1062 -14.89 -3.03 -12.98
CA ASN A 1062 -14.93 -2.03 -14.04
C ASN A 1062 -15.85 -2.48 -15.18
N PHE A 1063 -17.03 -1.88 -15.24
CA PHE A 1063 -18.03 -2.08 -16.30
C PHE A 1063 -18.21 -0.80 -17.15
N LYS A 1064 -17.19 0.07 -17.23
CA LYS A 1064 -17.26 1.31 -18.02
C LYS A 1064 -17.39 0.97 -19.51
N LEU A 1065 -18.33 1.60 -20.22
CA LEU A 1065 -18.69 1.25 -21.62
C LEU A 1065 -19.33 -0.15 -21.77
N SER A 1066 -20.09 -0.63 -20.78
CA SER A 1066 -21.12 -1.66 -20.99
C SER A 1066 -22.53 -1.06 -20.80
N GLN A 1067 -23.58 -1.89 -20.89
CA GLN A 1067 -24.96 -1.50 -20.60
C GLN A 1067 -25.30 -1.48 -19.09
N VAL A 1068 -24.30 -1.60 -18.20
CA VAL A 1068 -24.47 -1.50 -16.75
C VAL A 1068 -24.81 -0.07 -16.32
N SER A 1069 -25.89 0.07 -15.56
CA SER A 1069 -26.35 1.33 -14.98
C SER A 1069 -25.59 1.71 -13.70
N GLU A 1070 -25.38 3.02 -13.54
CA GLU A 1070 -24.83 3.61 -12.32
C GLU A 1070 -25.71 3.31 -11.09
N SER A 1071 -27.02 3.10 -11.30
CA SER A 1071 -27.98 2.70 -10.26
C SER A 1071 -27.87 1.24 -9.82
N ALA A 1072 -27.45 0.30 -10.67
CA ALA A 1072 -27.24 -1.09 -10.24
C ALA A 1072 -25.97 -1.23 -9.39
N LEU A 1073 -24.87 -0.59 -9.82
CA LEU A 1073 -23.61 -0.55 -9.09
C LEU A 1073 -23.79 0.05 -7.69
N ASN A 1074 -24.39 1.24 -7.58
CA ASN A 1074 -24.68 1.88 -6.29
C ASN A 1074 -25.85 1.21 -5.53
N GLY A 1075 -26.75 0.52 -6.24
CA GLY A 1075 -28.01 0.02 -5.71
C GLY A 1075 -27.92 -1.32 -4.99
N LYS A 1076 -27.06 -2.24 -5.45
CA LYS A 1076 -26.94 -3.60 -4.89
C LYS A 1076 -25.61 -3.94 -4.22
N LEU A 1077 -24.47 -3.36 -4.63
CA LEU A 1077 -23.16 -3.61 -4.01
C LEU A 1077 -23.00 -2.88 -2.65
N ARG A 1078 -24.05 -2.88 -1.81
CA ARG A 1078 -24.20 -2.05 -0.60
C ARG A 1078 -23.38 -2.52 0.61
N SER A 1079 -22.08 -2.77 0.42
CA SER A 1079 -21.10 -2.67 1.49
C SER A 1079 -20.17 -1.47 1.20
N PRO A 1080 -20.03 -0.49 2.11
CA PRO A 1080 -19.10 0.64 1.93
C PRO A 1080 -17.61 0.24 1.81
N GLU A 1081 -17.30 -1.02 2.08
CA GLU A 1081 -15.97 -1.61 1.97
C GLU A 1081 -15.60 -1.94 0.51
N LEU A 1082 -16.56 -2.43 -0.28
CA LEU A 1082 -16.32 -2.98 -1.62
C LEU A 1082 -16.57 -2.01 -2.80
N LEU A 1083 -17.04 -0.78 -2.54
CA LEU A 1083 -17.41 0.19 -3.59
C LEU A 1083 -16.35 1.27 -3.89
N ARG A 1084 -15.18 1.21 -3.24
CA ARG A 1084 -14.20 2.32 -3.20
C ARG A 1084 -13.51 2.63 -4.54
N ALA A 1085 -13.49 1.68 -5.48
CA ALA A 1085 -12.74 1.81 -6.73
C ALA A 1085 -13.37 2.74 -7.79
N TRP A 1086 -14.68 3.00 -7.75
CA TRP A 1086 -15.36 3.72 -8.86
C TRP A 1086 -15.26 5.25 -8.76
N ALA A 1087 -15.19 5.80 -7.54
CA ALA A 1087 -15.23 7.25 -7.30
C ALA A 1087 -13.97 8.02 -7.77
N ALA A 1088 -12.89 7.34 -8.16
CA ALA A 1088 -11.58 7.94 -8.43
C ALA A 1088 -11.34 8.38 -9.90
N SER A 1089 -12.30 8.22 -10.82
CA SER A 1089 -12.04 8.38 -12.28
C SER A 1089 -13.13 9.09 -13.11
N ARG A 1090 -13.83 10.05 -12.50
CA ARG A 1090 -14.63 11.07 -13.21
C ARG A 1090 -14.41 12.45 -12.57
N PRO A 1091 -14.27 13.54 -13.35
CA PRO A 1091 -14.29 14.88 -12.79
C PRO A 1091 -15.66 15.24 -12.22
N VAL A 1092 -15.68 16.10 -11.19
CA VAL A 1092 -16.92 16.58 -10.57
C VAL A 1092 -17.75 17.36 -11.60
N PRO A 1093 -19.08 17.13 -11.72
CA PRO A 1093 -19.93 17.92 -12.61
C PRO A 1093 -19.79 19.43 -12.36
N GLY A 1094 -19.46 20.19 -13.40
CA GLY A 1094 -19.18 21.63 -13.31
C GLY A 1094 -17.73 22.03 -13.02
N SER A 1095 -16.79 21.08 -12.91
CA SER A 1095 -15.34 21.38 -12.93
C SER A 1095 -14.83 21.72 -14.34
N GLU A 1096 -13.70 22.43 -14.45
CA GLU A 1096 -13.09 22.76 -15.75
C GLU A 1096 -12.75 21.49 -16.56
N GLN A 1097 -12.25 20.43 -15.90
CA GLN A 1097 -12.01 19.14 -16.53
C GLN A 1097 -13.32 18.49 -17.05
N TRP A 1098 -14.45 18.66 -16.36
CA TRP A 1098 -15.77 18.19 -16.82
C TRP A 1098 -16.29 18.99 -18.02
N LEU A 1099 -15.98 20.29 -18.10
CA LEU A 1099 -16.26 21.13 -19.26
C LEU A 1099 -15.38 20.74 -20.46
N LEU A 1100 -14.08 20.52 -20.23
CA LEU A 1100 -13.14 20.04 -21.25
C LEU A 1100 -13.53 18.63 -21.77
N ASP A 1101 -13.93 17.70 -20.92
CA ASP A 1101 -14.43 16.38 -21.33
C ASP A 1101 -15.75 16.49 -22.13
N GLN A 1102 -16.63 17.45 -21.78
CA GLN A 1102 -17.85 17.77 -22.54
C GLN A 1102 -17.55 18.39 -23.91
N GLU A 1103 -16.53 19.23 -24.03
CA GLU A 1103 -16.10 19.81 -25.30
C GLU A 1103 -15.35 18.79 -26.16
N ALA A 1104 -14.44 17.99 -25.59
CA ALA A 1104 -13.78 16.88 -26.28
C ALA A 1104 -14.80 15.84 -26.79
N SER A 1105 -15.83 15.53 -26.01
CA SER A 1105 -16.93 14.65 -26.44
C SER A 1105 -17.75 15.25 -27.59
N LYS A 1106 -17.88 16.57 -27.70
CA LYS A 1106 -18.51 17.24 -28.86
C LYS A 1106 -17.56 17.27 -30.06
N PHE A 1107 -16.27 17.48 -29.83
CA PHE A 1107 -15.23 17.53 -30.86
C PHE A 1107 -15.11 16.17 -31.57
N LEU A 1108 -15.03 15.08 -30.81
CA LEU A 1108 -15.01 13.70 -31.34
C LEU A 1108 -16.30 13.35 -32.10
N ASN A 1109 -17.47 13.68 -31.55
CA ASN A 1109 -18.75 13.44 -32.25
C ASN A 1109 -18.90 14.27 -33.55
N SER A 1110 -18.20 15.40 -33.69
CA SER A 1110 -18.19 16.17 -34.94
C SER A 1110 -17.28 15.58 -36.02
N PHE A 1111 -16.28 14.78 -35.64
CA PHE A 1111 -15.30 14.23 -36.59
C PHE A 1111 -15.80 12.97 -37.33
N CYS A 1112 -16.79 12.25 -36.79
CA CYS A 1112 -17.38 11.06 -37.44
C CYS A 1112 -18.43 11.38 -38.53
N LEU A 1113 -18.55 12.64 -38.99
CA LEU A 1113 -19.56 13.08 -39.97
C LEU A 1113 -19.02 13.94 -41.13
N CYS A 1114 -17.70 14.02 -41.33
CA CYS A 1114 -17.08 14.67 -42.50
C CYS A 1114 -15.79 13.95 -42.92
N SER A 1115 -15.57 13.80 -44.24
CA SER A 1115 -14.51 13.01 -44.91
C SER A 1115 -14.46 11.51 -44.57
N GLY A 1116 -14.46 10.57 -45.52
CA GLY A 1116 -14.49 10.71 -46.99
C GLY A 1116 -13.13 10.92 -47.62
#